data_AF-A0AAD7YI94-F1
#
_entry.id   AF-A0AAD7YI94-F1
#
_cell.length_a   1.000
_cell.length_b   1.000
_cell.length_c   1.000
_cell.angle_alpha   90.00
_cell.angle_beta   90.00
_cell.angle_gamma   90.00
#
_symmetry.space_group_name_H-M   'P 1'
#
loop_
_entity.id
_entity.type
_entity.pdbx_description
1 polymer ?
#
loop_
_entity_poly.entity_id
_entity_poly.type
_entity_poly.pdbx_seq_one_letter_code
_entity_poly.pdbx_strand_id
1 'polypeptide(L)'
;MYFGGVEGGATHSNLVICDETGKVVGRTKGPGTNHWTLGIDECAKRIIDMLHLAKDDANIPRDRPLDSLGLTLSGCEQESSNSELAARVKERDAAAAKAIYVASDTAGSLFTGAPDGGMVLIAGTGSNALLRTADGQQHGCGGWGYLLGDEGGAYWIAHKAVKTVFDDVDGLQPSPHPTDRVWEVIREHFNADTRADLLPHAYKHFDKSMFAGVTAKLSPLAYKGDSLSRHIFSLAGAALASHVAALAVRSDAPRLRVVCVGSVWKSWDILKPGVLRQLRERQVKKELELVRLRVSSAMGAAWLAAKHVNYELPRDDSAFCTVFYTYYPEETVNGNGDMGRREKFNFIADVVAVSAPSVVYIEIKDGRRLDLFSGQPVTLSNGSGFIVKEDGLILTNAHVVVNKPNAIVNVRLFDGSMHTGFVEDVDLKSDLATLRIPVKGLPVMKLGSSSDIQPGEWVVAMGSPLALSNTVTAGVVSSTQRASEELGLRGKDMVYIQTDAPITFGNSGGPLVNLDGEAIGINSMKVTSGISFAIPIDYVKEFLAKRTTKSPQVSRRYLGITMLSLTPNILMELRMRNPEMPTDIEHGILVWKVIIGSPAYNGGLQPGDIVVSINSNPVRTASDIYTLLENTTGNLRVEIVRGRQRLTLTITPEMH
;
A
#
# COMPACT_ATOMS: atom_id res chain seq x y z
N MET A 1 -7.89 8.40 51.62
CA MET A 1 -6.43 8.30 51.41
C MET A 1 -6.11 8.94 50.08
N TYR A 2 -4.90 9.46 49.87
CA TYR A 2 -4.52 10.04 48.59
C TYR A 2 -3.18 9.53 48.09
N PHE A 3 -3.16 9.10 46.83
CA PHE A 3 -1.97 8.56 46.17
C PHE A 3 -1.62 9.42 44.97
N GLY A 4 -0.41 9.98 44.98
CA GLY A 4 0.10 10.80 43.89
C GLY A 4 0.98 9.99 42.95
N GLY A 5 0.94 10.32 41.67
CA GLY A 5 1.84 9.74 40.67
C GLY A 5 2.34 10.80 39.71
N VAL A 6 3.64 10.76 39.40
CA VAL A 6 4.32 11.66 38.47
C VAL A 6 4.93 10.83 37.34
N GLU A 7 4.54 11.15 36.12
CA GLU A 7 5.21 10.73 34.88
C GLU A 7 6.07 11.90 34.40
N GLY A 8 7.37 11.69 34.25
CA GLY A 8 8.30 12.77 33.86
C GLY A 8 9.30 12.36 32.80
N GLY A 9 9.40 13.19 31.75
CA GLY A 9 10.36 13.01 30.66
C GLY A 9 11.26 14.23 30.46
N ALA A 10 11.93 14.28 29.31
CA ALA A 10 12.79 15.41 28.93
C ALA A 10 12.01 16.69 28.62
N THR A 11 10.81 16.59 28.06
CA THR A 11 10.05 17.73 27.51
C THR A 11 8.94 18.21 28.44
N HIS A 12 8.11 17.30 28.95
CA HIS A 12 6.98 17.60 29.80
C HIS A 12 6.78 16.50 30.86
N SER A 13 5.99 16.81 31.88
CA SER A 13 5.62 15.89 32.95
C SER A 13 4.14 16.01 33.27
N ASN A 14 3.53 14.92 33.74
CA ASN A 14 2.15 14.87 34.20
C ASN A 14 2.11 14.39 35.65
N LEU A 15 1.21 14.94 36.45
CA LEU A 15 0.93 14.49 37.80
C LEU A 15 -0.57 14.21 37.95
N VAL A 16 -0.89 13.11 38.61
CA VAL A 16 -2.25 12.75 39.02
C VAL A 16 -2.30 12.48 40.52
N ILE A 17 -3.42 12.82 41.15
CA ILE A 17 -3.75 12.43 42.52
C ILE A 17 -5.02 11.58 42.48
N CYS A 18 -4.97 10.39 43.07
CA CYS A 18 -6.09 9.49 43.21
C CYS A 18 -6.56 9.43 44.66
N ASP A 19 -7.88 9.32 44.87
CA ASP A 19 -8.44 8.96 46.17
C ASP A 19 -8.33 7.44 46.44
N GLU A 20 -8.80 6.96 47.59
CA GLU A 20 -8.79 5.54 47.96
C GLU A 20 -9.54 4.61 47.00
N THR A 21 -10.45 5.15 46.18
CA THR A 21 -11.23 4.36 45.21
C THR A 21 -10.51 4.20 43.87
N GLY A 22 -9.33 4.82 43.70
CA GLY A 22 -8.62 4.86 42.43
C GLY A 22 -9.14 5.95 41.48
N LYS A 23 -10.08 6.78 41.92
CA LYS A 23 -10.60 7.89 41.12
C LYS A 23 -9.61 9.04 41.13
N VAL A 24 -9.31 9.57 39.95
CA VAL A 24 -8.47 10.78 39.82
C VAL A 24 -9.23 12.00 40.32
N VAL A 25 -8.70 12.65 41.34
CA VAL A 25 -9.28 13.85 41.98
C VAL A 25 -8.47 15.11 41.71
N GLY A 26 -7.20 15.01 41.32
CA GLY A 26 -6.36 16.16 40.97
C GLY A 26 -5.43 15.86 39.81
N ARG A 27 -5.15 16.85 38.96
CA ARG A 27 -4.27 16.73 37.80
C ARG A 27 -3.42 17.98 37.61
N THR A 28 -2.20 17.80 37.12
CA THR A 28 -1.37 18.92 36.66
C THR A 28 -0.44 18.49 35.54
N LYS A 29 -0.14 19.42 34.64
CA LYS A 29 0.92 19.29 33.64
C LYS A 29 2.03 20.27 33.97
N GLY A 30 3.28 19.86 33.73
CA GLY A 30 4.44 20.69 34.01
C GLY A 30 5.60 20.44 33.05
N PRO A 31 6.71 21.14 33.26
CA PRO A 31 7.92 21.00 32.44
C PRO A 31 8.58 19.62 32.63
N GLY A 32 9.54 19.29 31.76
CA GLY A 32 10.34 18.07 31.90
C GLY A 32 11.07 17.99 33.25
N THR A 33 11.28 16.77 33.75
CA THR A 33 11.89 16.46 35.06
C THR A 33 13.01 15.42 34.94
N ASN A 34 13.73 15.41 33.81
CA ASN A 34 14.93 14.58 33.68
C ASN A 34 16.08 15.22 34.49
N HIS A 35 16.47 14.56 35.59
CA HIS A 35 17.46 15.10 36.51
C HIS A 35 18.89 15.13 35.94
N TRP A 36 19.21 14.30 34.95
CA TRP A 36 20.52 14.34 34.30
C TRP A 36 20.75 15.62 33.51
N THR A 37 19.67 16.24 33.01
CA THR A 37 19.74 17.52 32.29
C THR A 37 19.58 18.73 33.23
N LEU A 38 18.77 18.60 34.28
CA LEU A 38 18.36 19.73 35.13
C LEU A 38 19.14 19.84 36.44
N GLY A 39 19.71 18.74 36.92
CA GLY A 39 20.09 18.56 38.32
C GLY A 39 18.90 18.13 39.19
N ILE A 40 19.20 17.43 40.28
CA ILE A 40 18.20 16.87 41.21
C ILE A 40 17.40 17.98 41.90
N ASP A 41 18.03 19.10 42.25
CA ASP A 41 17.38 20.21 42.95
C ASP A 41 16.24 20.86 42.15
N GLU A 42 16.52 21.21 40.89
CA GLU A 42 15.54 21.80 39.99
C GLU A 42 14.44 20.79 39.62
N CYS A 43 14.81 19.51 39.49
CA CYS A 43 13.84 18.42 39.30
C CYS A 43 12.86 18.33 40.48
N ALA A 44 13.38 18.29 41.72
CA ALA A 44 12.56 18.22 42.93
C ALA A 44 11.66 19.45 43.08
N LYS A 45 12.16 20.65 42.76
CA LYS A 45 11.36 21.89 42.75
C LYS A 45 10.17 21.79 41.79
N ARG A 46 10.41 21.37 40.54
CA ARG A 46 9.35 21.21 39.53
C ARG A 46 8.28 20.22 39.98
N ILE A 47 8.68 19.13 40.63
CA ILE A 47 7.75 18.13 41.17
C ILE A 47 6.87 18.73 42.27
N ILE A 48 7.44 19.50 43.19
CA ILE A 48 6.67 20.16 44.27
C ILE A 48 5.71 21.22 43.71
N ASP A 49 6.17 22.04 42.77
CA ASP A 49 5.32 23.05 42.12
C ASP A 49 4.11 22.38 41.43
N MET A 50 4.35 21.27 40.73
CA MET A 50 3.27 20.48 40.13
C MET A 50 2.34 19.84 41.17
N LEU A 51 2.89 19.35 42.28
CA LEU A 51 2.12 18.72 43.35
C LEU A 51 1.18 19.73 44.02
N HIS A 52 1.64 20.96 44.26
CA HIS A 52 0.82 22.02 44.85
C HIS A 52 -0.36 22.37 43.94
N LEU A 53 -0.12 22.53 42.64
CA LEU A 53 -1.18 22.78 41.67
C LEU A 53 -2.20 21.64 41.61
N ALA A 54 -1.75 20.39 41.70
CA ALA A 54 -2.67 19.24 41.66
C ALA A 54 -3.45 19.07 42.98
N LYS A 55 -2.85 19.41 44.12
CA LYS A 55 -3.56 19.46 45.40
C LYS A 55 -4.63 20.56 45.38
N ASP A 56 -4.30 21.73 44.84
CA ASP A 56 -5.27 22.82 44.67
C ASP A 56 -6.44 22.39 43.77
N ASP A 57 -6.15 21.75 42.62
CA ASP A 57 -7.17 21.19 41.70
C ASP A 57 -8.09 20.16 42.40
N ALA A 58 -7.51 19.34 43.29
CA ALA A 58 -8.25 18.36 44.08
C ALA A 58 -8.95 18.91 45.33
N ASN A 59 -8.85 20.20 45.62
CA ASN A 59 -9.26 20.80 46.89
C ASN A 59 -8.65 20.09 48.13
N ILE A 60 -7.40 19.64 48.01
CA ILE A 60 -6.64 19.04 49.11
C ILE A 60 -5.78 20.14 49.75
N PRO A 61 -5.87 20.37 51.07
CA PRO A 61 -5.00 21.32 51.75
C PRO A 61 -3.52 21.01 51.50
N ARG A 62 -2.70 22.02 51.19
CA ARG A 62 -1.29 21.82 50.83
C ARG A 62 -0.47 21.16 51.94
N ASP A 63 -0.81 21.47 53.20
CA ASP A 63 -0.24 20.90 54.43
C ASP A 63 -0.69 19.46 54.73
N ARG A 64 -1.71 18.95 54.02
CA ARG A 64 -2.11 17.55 54.11
C ARG A 64 -1.20 16.68 53.25
N PRO A 65 -0.39 15.78 53.82
CA PRO A 65 0.45 14.89 53.03
C PRO A 65 -0.36 13.83 52.30
N LEU A 66 0.05 13.52 51.08
CA LEU A 66 -0.40 12.31 50.39
C LEU A 66 0.08 11.08 51.17
N ASP A 67 -0.65 9.97 51.09
CA ASP A 67 -0.25 8.72 51.73
C ASP A 67 0.99 8.13 51.04
N SER A 68 1.12 8.30 49.73
CA SER A 68 2.34 7.98 48.98
C SER A 68 2.41 8.80 47.69
N LEU A 69 3.63 9.10 47.22
CA LEU A 69 3.90 9.78 45.95
C LEU A 69 4.88 8.94 45.11
N GLY A 70 4.45 8.51 43.93
CA GLY A 70 5.28 7.78 42.99
C GLY A 70 5.88 8.72 41.95
N LEU A 71 7.19 8.64 41.74
CA LEU A 71 7.94 9.41 40.76
C LEU A 71 8.52 8.43 39.72
N THR A 72 7.85 8.29 38.58
CA THR A 72 8.35 7.47 37.47
C THR A 72 8.93 8.36 36.38
N LEU A 73 10.24 8.59 36.43
CA LEU A 73 10.91 9.63 35.65
C LEU A 73 12.02 9.06 34.76
N SER A 74 12.24 9.70 33.62
CA SER A 74 13.39 9.40 32.76
C SER A 74 14.70 9.68 33.49
N GLY A 75 15.62 8.70 33.51
CA GLY A 75 16.91 8.82 34.20
C GLY A 75 16.95 8.20 35.60
N CYS A 76 15.83 7.69 36.11
CA CYS A 76 15.71 7.11 37.45
C CYS A 76 15.96 5.59 37.49
N GLU A 77 17.04 5.14 36.86
CA GLU A 77 17.45 3.73 36.82
C GLU A 77 18.38 3.33 37.98
N GLN A 78 19.02 4.29 38.64
CA GLN A 78 19.97 4.06 39.74
C GLN A 78 19.36 4.33 41.11
N GLU A 79 19.46 3.37 42.02
CA GLU A 79 18.87 3.48 43.35
C GLU A 79 19.45 4.63 44.19
N SER A 80 20.74 4.95 44.00
CA SER A 80 21.42 6.05 44.70
C SER A 80 20.84 7.41 44.35
N SER A 81 20.70 7.73 43.05
CA SER A 81 20.10 8.99 42.60
C SER A 81 18.60 9.05 42.87
N ASN A 82 17.91 7.90 42.82
CA ASN A 82 16.51 7.78 43.20
C ASN A 82 16.28 8.13 44.68
N SER A 83 17.12 7.60 45.57
CA SER A 83 17.09 7.89 46.99
C SER A 83 17.38 9.37 47.28
N GLU A 84 18.36 9.94 46.59
CA GLU A 84 18.69 11.36 46.70
C GLU A 84 17.53 12.26 46.25
N LEU A 85 16.90 11.96 45.11
CA LEU A 85 15.74 12.71 44.61
C LEU A 85 14.56 12.63 45.59
N ALA A 86 14.26 11.44 46.13
CA ALA A 86 13.21 11.26 47.12
C ALA A 86 13.46 12.12 48.37
N ALA A 87 14.70 12.14 48.87
CA ALA A 87 15.10 12.96 50.00
C ALA A 87 14.94 14.46 49.68
N ARG A 88 15.39 14.92 48.50
CA ARG A 88 15.26 16.34 48.10
C ARG A 88 13.82 16.79 47.94
N VAL A 89 12.93 15.96 47.42
CA VAL A 89 11.48 16.27 47.35
C VAL A 89 10.92 16.42 48.77
N LYS A 90 11.31 15.54 49.70
CA LYS A 90 10.86 15.57 51.10
C LYS A 90 11.44 16.75 51.89
N GLU A 91 12.67 17.16 51.62
CA GLU A 91 13.32 18.34 52.21
C GLU A 91 12.64 19.63 51.77
N ARG A 92 12.24 19.73 50.50
CA ARG A 92 11.56 20.92 49.96
C ARG A 92 10.14 21.08 50.49
N ASP A 93 9.44 19.98 50.68
CA ASP A 93 8.10 19.98 51.28
C ASP A 93 7.89 18.70 52.11
N ALA A 94 8.02 18.84 53.42
CA ALA A 94 7.81 17.74 54.37
C ALA A 94 6.37 17.19 54.31
N ALA A 95 5.41 18.01 53.87
CA ALA A 95 4.00 17.67 53.68
C ALA A 95 3.68 17.22 52.24
N ALA A 96 4.68 16.96 51.39
CA ALA A 96 4.44 16.42 50.05
C ALA A 96 3.72 15.07 50.12
N ALA A 97 4.35 14.07 50.75
CA ALA A 97 3.81 12.72 50.95
C ALA A 97 4.46 12.02 52.15
N LYS A 98 3.76 11.07 52.76
CA LYS A 98 4.30 10.25 53.87
C LYS A 98 5.41 9.32 53.39
N ALA A 99 5.24 8.72 52.22
CA ALA A 99 6.24 7.91 51.52
C ALA A 99 6.45 8.42 50.08
N ILE A 100 7.66 8.24 49.55
CA ILE A 100 8.00 8.59 48.17
C ILE A 100 8.66 7.38 47.52
N TYR A 101 8.11 6.92 46.41
CA TYR A 101 8.66 5.84 45.60
C TYR A 101 9.22 6.43 44.30
N VAL A 102 10.43 6.05 43.91
CA VAL A 102 11.09 6.57 42.70
C VAL A 102 11.50 5.41 41.80
N ALA A 103 11.21 5.53 40.51
CA ALA A 103 11.55 4.53 39.51
C ALA A 103 11.71 5.18 38.11
N SER A 104 12.18 4.39 37.15
CA SER A 104 12.25 4.79 35.75
C SER A 104 10.85 5.02 35.15
N ASP A 105 10.76 5.89 34.13
CA ASP A 105 9.55 6.13 33.32
C ASP A 105 9.00 4.84 32.68
N THR A 106 9.88 3.90 32.35
CA THR A 106 9.53 2.55 31.90
C THR A 106 8.69 1.80 32.92
N ALA A 107 8.98 1.90 34.22
CA ALA A 107 8.25 1.19 35.26
C ALA A 107 6.80 1.69 35.40
N GLY A 108 6.59 3.01 35.43
CA GLY A 108 5.25 3.60 35.49
C GLY A 108 4.40 3.25 34.27
N SER A 109 5.01 3.37 33.09
CA SER A 109 4.36 3.04 31.81
C SER A 109 3.98 1.55 31.73
N LEU A 110 4.88 0.66 32.10
CA LEU A 110 4.64 -0.78 32.11
C LEU A 110 3.54 -1.15 33.10
N PHE A 111 3.59 -0.62 34.33
CA PHE A 111 2.58 -0.91 35.34
C PHE A 111 1.19 -0.36 34.98
N THR A 112 1.14 0.67 34.14
CA THR A 112 -0.12 1.19 33.59
C THR A 112 -0.74 0.23 32.58
N GLY A 113 0.06 -0.36 31.67
CA GLY A 113 -0.47 -1.14 30.54
C GLY A 113 -0.39 -2.66 30.64
N ALA A 114 0.50 -3.18 31.48
CA ALA A 114 0.77 -4.61 31.67
C ALA A 114 1.21 -4.89 33.13
N PRO A 115 0.28 -4.78 34.12
CA PRO A 115 0.61 -4.88 35.55
C PRO A 115 1.19 -6.24 35.96
N ASP A 116 0.74 -7.31 35.32
CA ASP A 116 1.07 -8.70 35.63
C ASP A 116 2.35 -9.19 34.92
N GLY A 117 3.01 -8.31 34.17
CA GLY A 117 4.18 -8.65 33.35
C GLY A 117 3.93 -8.39 31.87
N GLY A 118 4.99 -7.99 31.18
CA GLY A 118 4.94 -7.51 29.81
C GLY A 118 6.16 -6.67 29.47
N MET A 119 6.13 -6.04 28.30
CA MET A 119 7.19 -5.16 27.84
C MET A 119 6.66 -3.75 27.68
N VAL A 120 7.49 -2.75 27.96
CA VAL A 120 7.28 -1.36 27.53
C VAL A 120 8.35 -1.01 26.51
N LEU A 121 7.96 -0.26 25.49
CA LEU A 121 8.85 0.28 24.47
C LEU A 121 8.58 1.77 24.28
N ILE A 122 9.48 2.58 24.80
CA ILE A 122 9.46 4.04 24.71
C ILE A 122 10.13 4.46 23.40
N ALA A 123 9.45 5.32 22.63
CA ALA A 123 9.96 6.01 21.46
C ALA A 123 9.42 7.45 21.44
N GLY A 124 10.12 8.33 22.15
CA GLY A 124 9.86 9.77 22.25
C GLY A 124 11.04 10.55 21.69
N THR A 125 11.57 11.52 22.43
CA THR A 125 12.85 12.19 22.08
C THR A 125 14.00 11.17 21.98
N GLY A 126 14.04 10.18 22.88
CA GLY A 126 14.93 9.02 22.82
C GLY A 126 14.14 7.71 22.76
N SER A 127 14.80 6.58 23.02
CA SER A 127 14.16 5.26 23.10
C SER A 127 14.69 4.40 24.25
N ASN A 128 13.80 3.56 24.80
CA ASN A 128 14.14 2.62 25.88
C ASN A 128 13.15 1.45 25.87
N ALA A 129 13.61 0.25 26.21
CA ALA A 129 12.77 -0.93 26.34
C ALA A 129 13.03 -1.63 27.67
N LEU A 130 11.95 -2.03 28.35
CA LEU A 130 12.01 -2.82 29.58
C LEU A 130 11.00 -3.96 29.50
N LEU A 131 11.46 -5.18 29.75
CA LEU A 131 10.65 -6.37 29.96
C LEU A 131 10.59 -6.67 31.45
N ARG A 132 9.39 -6.94 31.96
CA ARG A 132 9.17 -7.59 33.25
C ARG A 132 8.51 -8.94 33.02
N THR A 133 9.18 -10.01 33.42
CA THR A 133 8.67 -11.39 33.36
C THR A 133 7.66 -11.65 34.48
N ALA A 134 6.89 -12.75 34.36
CA ALA A 134 5.85 -13.10 35.33
C ALA A 134 6.39 -13.38 36.74
N ASP A 135 7.63 -13.87 36.84
CA ASP A 135 8.36 -14.07 38.11
C ASP A 135 8.93 -12.75 38.69
N GLY A 136 8.74 -11.62 37.99
CA GLY A 136 9.12 -10.30 38.43
C GLY A 136 10.53 -9.85 38.04
N GLN A 137 11.32 -10.68 37.35
CA GLN A 137 12.63 -10.25 36.83
C GLN A 137 12.47 -9.14 35.79
N GLN A 138 13.50 -8.29 35.70
CA GLN A 138 13.52 -7.15 34.79
C GLN A 138 14.72 -7.24 33.83
N HIS A 139 14.47 -6.95 32.56
CA HIS A 139 15.49 -6.94 31.51
C HIS A 139 15.33 -5.69 30.64
N GLY A 140 16.40 -4.90 30.51
CA GLY A 140 16.43 -3.67 29.72
C GLY A 140 17.14 -3.85 28.38
N CYS A 141 16.76 -3.03 27.39
CA CYS A 141 17.48 -2.85 26.13
C CYS A 141 17.38 -1.39 25.69
N GLY A 142 18.50 -0.77 25.32
CA GLY A 142 18.54 0.67 25.02
C GLY A 142 18.48 1.54 26.28
N GLY A 143 18.03 2.78 26.13
CA GLY A 143 17.96 3.74 27.25
C GLY A 143 19.27 4.46 27.59
N TRP A 144 20.31 4.31 26.78
CA TRP A 144 21.64 4.90 27.02
C TRP A 144 21.79 6.37 26.60
N GLY A 145 20.73 6.95 26.03
CA GLY A 145 20.74 8.31 25.54
C GLY A 145 21.47 8.49 24.20
N TYR A 146 21.54 9.74 23.76
CA TYR A 146 21.80 10.09 22.36
C TYR A 146 23.24 9.88 21.91
N LEU A 147 24.19 9.82 22.84
CA LEU A 147 25.61 9.57 22.54
C LEU A 147 25.91 8.08 22.36
N LEU A 148 25.08 7.20 22.94
CA LEU A 148 25.36 5.76 23.06
C LEU A 148 24.23 4.89 22.49
N GLY A 149 23.19 5.47 21.90
CA GLY A 149 22.04 4.74 21.36
C GLY A 149 20.89 5.63 20.94
N ASP A 150 19.74 5.48 21.59
CA ASP A 150 18.43 6.07 21.24
C ASP A 150 17.88 5.59 19.88
N GLU A 151 18.29 4.41 19.41
CA GLU A 151 17.86 3.90 18.11
C GLU A 151 16.34 3.76 18.03
N GLY A 152 15.75 4.33 16.97
CA GLY A 152 14.30 4.41 16.78
C GLY A 152 13.61 5.57 17.50
N GLY A 153 14.31 6.31 18.37
CA GLY A 153 13.82 7.56 18.96
C GLY A 153 13.82 8.73 17.97
N ALA A 154 13.13 9.81 18.31
CA ALA A 154 13.03 10.99 17.45
C ALA A 154 14.38 11.70 17.22
N TYR A 155 15.29 11.69 18.21
CA TYR A 155 16.65 12.18 17.99
C TYR A 155 17.38 11.35 16.94
N TRP A 156 17.30 10.02 17.03
CA TRP A 156 17.98 9.12 16.09
C TRP A 156 17.45 9.26 14.66
N ILE A 157 16.14 9.41 14.49
CA ILE A 157 15.51 9.68 13.19
C ILE A 157 16.05 10.99 12.59
N ALA A 158 16.05 12.07 13.38
CA ALA A 158 16.57 13.37 12.96
C ALA A 158 18.07 13.31 12.61
N HIS A 159 18.86 12.66 13.46
CA HIS A 159 20.30 12.49 13.25
C HIS A 159 20.58 11.67 11.99
N LYS A 160 19.83 10.58 11.75
CA LYS A 160 19.93 9.79 10.52
C LYS A 160 19.60 10.63 9.29
N ALA A 161 18.55 11.43 9.31
CA ALA A 161 18.21 12.33 8.20
C ALA A 161 19.33 13.32 7.90
N VAL A 162 19.82 14.04 8.92
CA VAL A 162 20.92 15.00 8.76
C VAL A 162 22.19 14.31 8.25
N LYS A 163 22.55 13.17 8.84
CA LYS A 163 23.74 12.42 8.45
C LYS A 163 23.66 11.92 7.01
N THR A 164 22.52 11.37 6.59
CA THR A 164 22.33 10.91 5.21
C THR A 164 22.46 12.05 4.21
N VAL A 165 21.92 13.23 4.48
CA VAL A 165 22.10 14.42 3.61
C VAL A 165 23.57 14.85 3.58
N PHE A 166 24.25 14.88 4.72
CA PHE A 166 25.65 15.28 4.77
C PHE A 166 26.55 14.32 3.97
N ASP A 167 26.35 13.02 4.14
CA ASP A 167 27.15 11.99 3.49
C ASP A 167 26.96 11.96 1.97
N ASP A 168 25.72 12.18 1.52
CA ASP A 168 25.37 12.24 0.10
C ASP A 168 26.04 13.45 -0.58
N VAL A 169 25.97 14.62 0.04
CA VAL A 169 26.57 15.85 -0.49
C VAL A 169 28.10 15.83 -0.42
N ASP A 170 28.70 15.19 0.59
CA ASP A 170 30.16 15.02 0.66
C ASP A 170 30.68 13.94 -0.30
N GLY A 171 29.80 13.13 -0.90
CA GLY A 171 30.18 11.94 -1.66
C GLY A 171 30.80 10.84 -0.80
N LEU A 172 30.57 10.87 0.52
CA LEU A 172 31.09 9.87 1.46
C LEU A 172 30.28 8.57 1.39
N GLN A 173 28.95 8.69 1.38
CA GLN A 173 28.04 7.56 1.20
C GLN A 173 26.79 8.05 0.46
N PRO A 174 26.47 7.47 -0.71
CA PRO A 174 25.30 7.90 -1.48
C PRO A 174 24.01 7.61 -0.72
N SER A 175 23.08 8.55 -0.78
CA SER A 175 21.74 8.36 -0.22
C SER A 175 20.97 7.30 -1.03
N PRO A 176 20.19 6.42 -0.39
CA PRO A 176 19.34 5.45 -1.10
C PRO A 176 18.21 6.10 -1.91
N HIS A 177 17.93 7.38 -1.66
CA HIS A 177 16.82 8.15 -2.25
C HIS A 177 17.18 9.65 -2.37
N PRO A 178 16.49 10.44 -3.21
CA PRO A 178 16.74 11.88 -3.33
C PRO A 178 16.69 12.62 -1.98
N THR A 179 17.64 13.54 -1.77
CA THR A 179 17.87 14.22 -0.48
C THR A 179 17.24 15.62 -0.40
N ASP A 180 16.87 16.23 -1.53
CA ASP A 180 16.51 17.65 -1.62
C ASP A 180 15.40 18.07 -0.65
N ARG A 181 14.30 17.31 -0.60
CA ARG A 181 13.14 17.63 0.25
C ARG A 181 13.42 17.45 1.73
N VAL A 182 14.23 16.46 2.08
CA VAL A 182 14.68 16.23 3.47
C VAL A 182 15.64 17.35 3.88
N TRP A 183 16.51 17.79 2.98
CA TRP A 183 17.39 18.93 3.21
C TRP A 183 16.61 20.23 3.41
N GLU A 184 15.58 20.51 2.61
CA GLU A 184 14.68 21.66 2.81
C GLU A 184 14.09 21.69 4.22
N VAL A 185 13.54 20.55 4.69
CA VAL A 185 12.98 20.42 6.03
C VAL A 185 14.02 20.70 7.12
N ILE A 186 15.25 20.20 6.95
CA ILE A 186 16.34 20.41 7.91
C ILE A 186 16.73 21.89 7.95
N ARG A 187 16.92 22.51 6.79
CA ARG A 187 17.26 23.93 6.67
C ARG A 187 16.23 24.83 7.33
N GLU A 188 14.94 24.61 7.03
CA GLU A 188 13.84 25.36 7.62
C GLU A 188 13.78 25.19 9.14
N HIS A 189 14.01 23.98 9.64
CA HIS A 189 13.92 23.68 11.08
C HIS A 189 15.03 24.36 11.89
N PHE A 190 16.26 24.36 11.38
CA PHE A 190 17.40 24.99 12.05
C PHE A 190 17.61 26.47 11.66
N ASN A 191 16.82 27.01 10.73
CA ASN A 191 17.06 28.31 10.11
C ASN A 191 18.51 28.41 9.56
N ALA A 192 18.88 27.41 8.76
CA ALA A 192 20.22 27.21 8.23
C ALA A 192 20.19 27.19 6.70
N ASP A 193 21.07 27.93 6.04
CA ASP A 193 21.15 27.94 4.57
C ASP A 193 22.11 26.87 4.04
N THR A 194 23.18 26.61 4.79
CA THR A 194 24.24 25.67 4.43
C THR A 194 24.44 24.59 5.50
N ARG A 195 25.15 23.52 5.14
CA ARG A 195 25.53 22.45 6.09
C ARG A 195 26.42 22.97 7.23
N ALA A 196 27.22 24.01 6.99
CA ALA A 196 28.08 24.60 8.01
C ALA A 196 27.25 25.33 9.10
N ASP A 197 26.09 25.87 8.74
CA ASP A 197 25.21 26.57 9.67
C ASP A 197 24.56 25.63 10.71
N LEU A 198 24.58 24.30 10.48
CA LEU A 198 24.13 23.32 11.46
C LEU A 198 25.15 23.06 12.58
N LEU A 199 26.44 23.35 12.38
CA LEU A 199 27.48 23.00 13.35
C LEU A 199 27.24 23.65 14.74
N PRO A 200 26.85 24.93 14.86
CA PRO A 200 26.49 25.50 16.17
C PRO A 200 25.38 24.73 16.88
N HIS A 201 24.40 24.19 16.16
CA HIS A 201 23.30 23.38 16.72
C HIS A 201 23.72 21.97 17.12
N ALA A 202 24.82 21.46 16.57
CA ALA A 202 25.40 20.16 16.93
C ALA A 202 26.41 20.26 18.08
N TYR A 203 27.03 21.43 18.28
CA TYR A 203 28.09 21.64 19.28
C TYR A 203 27.73 22.70 20.32
N LYS A 204 27.86 23.98 19.98
CA LYS A 204 27.83 25.11 20.94
C LYS A 204 26.47 25.31 21.61
N HIS A 205 25.39 25.10 20.84
CA HIS A 205 24.01 25.36 21.23
C HIS A 205 23.17 24.09 21.10
N PHE A 206 23.78 22.93 21.38
CA PHE A 206 23.11 21.65 21.26
C PHE A 206 21.93 21.56 22.23
N ASP A 207 20.75 21.34 21.66
CA ASP A 207 19.53 20.99 22.38
C ASP A 207 18.93 19.73 21.74
N LYS A 208 18.88 18.64 22.52
CA LYS A 208 18.41 17.33 22.05
C LYS A 208 16.95 17.38 21.59
N SER A 209 16.10 18.13 22.28
CA SER A 209 14.67 18.21 21.98
C SER A 209 14.41 19.01 20.71
N MET A 210 15.11 20.12 20.54
CA MET A 210 15.09 20.92 19.32
C MET A 210 15.60 20.09 18.14
N PHE A 211 16.73 19.39 18.29
CA PHE A 211 17.28 18.54 17.23
C PHE A 211 16.32 17.38 16.85
N ALA A 212 15.76 16.69 17.84
CA ALA A 212 14.75 15.66 17.63
C ALA A 212 13.46 16.19 16.97
N GLY A 213 13.20 17.49 17.08
CA GLY A 213 12.05 18.17 16.47
C GLY A 213 11.97 18.02 14.95
N VAL A 214 13.09 17.81 14.26
CA VAL A 214 13.13 17.53 12.81
C VAL A 214 12.24 16.34 12.46
N THR A 215 12.18 15.31 13.32
CA THR A 215 11.34 14.11 13.11
C THR A 215 9.86 14.45 12.96
N ALA A 216 9.37 15.43 13.72
CA ALA A 216 7.98 15.87 13.60
C ALA A 216 7.69 16.54 12.25
N LYS A 217 8.70 17.14 11.61
CA LYS A 217 8.61 17.73 10.28
C LYS A 217 8.79 16.70 9.16
N LEU A 218 9.60 15.67 9.36
CA LEU A 218 9.78 14.57 8.42
C LEU A 218 8.58 13.64 8.34
N SER A 219 7.82 13.44 9.44
CA SER A 219 6.68 12.52 9.42
C SER A 219 5.61 12.91 8.38
N PRO A 220 5.12 14.16 8.29
CA PRO A 220 4.21 14.57 7.22
C PRO A 220 4.79 14.38 5.82
N LEU A 221 6.10 14.59 5.64
CA LEU A 221 6.79 14.42 4.37
C LEU A 221 6.77 12.94 3.94
N ALA A 222 7.03 12.00 4.86
CA ALA A 222 6.91 10.56 4.61
C ALA A 222 5.48 10.13 4.25
N TYR A 223 4.46 10.71 4.90
CA TYR A 223 3.05 10.46 4.57
C TYR A 223 2.67 10.99 3.17
N LYS A 224 3.33 12.06 2.70
CA LYS A 224 3.20 12.58 1.33
C LYS A 224 3.99 11.77 0.28
N GLY A 225 4.57 10.64 0.65
CA GLY A 225 5.24 9.72 -0.28
C GLY A 225 6.72 10.00 -0.52
N ASP A 226 7.36 10.88 0.25
CA ASP A 226 8.80 11.10 0.14
C ASP A 226 9.59 9.83 0.49
N SER A 227 10.38 9.36 -0.46
CA SER A 227 11.04 8.06 -0.40
C SER A 227 12.12 8.01 0.68
N LEU A 228 12.94 9.06 0.84
CA LEU A 228 13.98 9.11 1.85
C LEU A 228 13.37 9.15 3.27
N SER A 229 12.36 9.98 3.48
CA SER A 229 11.66 10.05 4.76
C SER A 229 11.03 8.70 5.12
N ARG A 230 10.32 8.05 4.18
CA ARG A 230 9.75 6.70 4.41
C ARG A 230 10.83 5.66 4.72
N HIS A 231 11.97 5.72 4.03
CA HIS A 231 13.10 4.84 4.29
C HIS A 231 13.64 5.02 5.72
N ILE A 232 13.86 6.25 6.18
CA ILE A 232 14.36 6.54 7.53
C ILE A 232 13.36 6.06 8.60
N PHE A 233 12.06 6.30 8.44
CA PHE A 233 11.04 5.77 9.36
C PHE A 233 10.98 4.23 9.34
N SER A 234 11.17 3.59 8.20
CA SER A 234 11.31 2.13 8.13
C SER A 234 12.53 1.64 8.92
N LEU A 235 13.68 2.30 8.81
CA LEU A 235 14.86 1.98 9.62
C LEU A 235 14.61 2.17 11.12
N ALA A 236 13.88 3.23 11.50
CA ALA A 236 13.50 3.47 12.89
C ALA A 236 12.56 2.37 13.43
N GLY A 237 11.59 1.94 12.62
CA GLY A 237 10.73 0.80 12.94
C GLY A 237 11.53 -0.49 13.17
N ALA A 238 12.53 -0.75 12.33
CA ALA A 238 13.43 -1.90 12.49
C ALA A 238 14.29 -1.80 13.76
N ALA A 239 14.79 -0.60 14.10
CA ALA A 239 15.51 -0.39 15.35
C ALA A 239 14.63 -0.67 16.58
N LEU A 240 13.40 -0.15 16.61
CA LEU A 240 12.44 -0.39 17.69
C LEU A 240 12.10 -1.89 17.83
N ALA A 241 11.85 -2.57 16.71
CA ALA A 241 11.61 -4.01 16.72
C ALA A 241 12.81 -4.84 17.19
N SER A 242 14.04 -4.35 16.97
CA SER A 242 15.25 -5.03 17.46
C SER A 242 15.32 -5.03 18.99
N HIS A 243 14.85 -3.97 19.64
CA HIS A 243 14.73 -3.93 21.10
C HIS A 243 13.72 -4.97 21.60
N VAL A 244 12.56 -5.06 20.94
CA VAL A 244 11.55 -6.08 21.26
C VAL A 244 12.11 -7.47 21.10
N ALA A 245 12.76 -7.75 19.96
CA ALA A 245 13.34 -9.06 19.69
C ALA A 245 14.43 -9.44 20.71
N ALA A 246 15.27 -8.49 21.12
CA ALA A 246 16.33 -8.71 22.10
C ALA A 246 15.78 -9.09 23.48
N LEU A 247 14.62 -8.56 23.85
CA LEU A 247 13.99 -8.83 25.15
C LEU A 247 13.00 -9.99 25.11
N ALA A 248 12.28 -10.20 24.00
CA ALA A 248 11.23 -11.21 23.88
C ALA A 248 11.73 -12.63 24.20
N VAL A 249 12.99 -12.94 23.89
CA VAL A 249 13.62 -14.24 24.19
C VAL A 249 13.80 -14.51 25.68
N ARG A 250 13.67 -13.50 26.55
CA ARG A 250 13.80 -13.62 28.01
C ARG A 250 12.47 -13.89 28.71
N SER A 251 11.36 -13.91 27.99
CA SER A 251 10.04 -14.23 28.53
C SER A 251 9.63 -15.63 28.09
N ASP A 252 8.98 -16.40 28.96
CA ASP A 252 8.39 -17.69 28.60
C ASP A 252 6.94 -17.55 28.10
N ALA A 253 6.32 -16.37 28.27
CA ALA A 253 4.93 -16.15 27.88
C ALA A 253 4.74 -16.32 26.36
N PRO A 254 3.74 -17.09 25.88
CA PRO A 254 3.49 -17.28 24.45
C PRO A 254 3.00 -15.99 23.77
N ARG A 255 2.27 -15.18 24.54
CA ARG A 255 1.82 -13.84 24.15
C ARG A 255 2.45 -12.80 25.06
N LEU A 256 2.95 -11.73 24.48
CA LEU A 256 3.57 -10.62 25.19
C LEU A 256 2.89 -9.30 24.81
N ARG A 257 2.36 -8.61 25.82
CA ARG A 257 1.88 -7.24 25.63
C ARG A 257 3.06 -6.28 25.61
N VAL A 258 3.11 -5.43 24.58
CA VAL A 258 4.12 -4.40 24.38
C VAL A 258 3.45 -3.02 24.50
N VAL A 259 3.71 -2.33 25.61
CA VAL A 259 3.19 -0.98 25.87
C VAL A 259 4.03 0.04 25.11
N CYS A 260 3.48 0.57 24.02
CA CYS A 260 4.13 1.55 23.16
C CYS A 260 3.88 2.98 23.67
N VAL A 261 4.94 3.65 24.16
CA VAL A 261 4.86 5.00 24.74
C VAL A 261 5.74 5.97 23.96
N GLY A 262 5.29 7.20 23.77
CA GLY A 262 6.06 8.27 23.13
C GLY A 262 5.53 8.72 21.77
N SER A 263 5.97 9.91 21.34
CA SER A 263 5.42 10.62 20.18
C SER A 263 5.71 9.94 18.85
N VAL A 264 6.78 9.16 18.72
CA VAL A 264 7.16 8.48 17.47
C VAL A 264 6.11 7.45 17.06
N TRP A 265 5.45 6.79 18.01
CA TRP A 265 4.38 5.82 17.76
C TRP A 265 3.13 6.40 17.07
N LYS A 266 2.97 7.74 17.04
CA LYS A 266 1.92 8.39 16.25
C LYS A 266 2.09 8.13 14.75
N SER A 267 3.33 7.89 14.32
CA SER A 267 3.71 7.59 12.93
C SER A 267 3.75 6.08 12.65
N TRP A 268 2.88 5.29 13.30
CA TRP A 268 2.88 3.82 13.20
C TRP A 268 2.87 3.30 11.76
N ASP A 269 2.04 3.86 10.88
CA ASP A 269 1.88 3.34 9.51
C ASP A 269 3.18 3.37 8.69
N ILE A 270 4.03 4.38 8.94
CA ILE A 270 5.33 4.51 8.27
C ILE A 270 6.47 3.78 8.99
N LEU A 271 6.30 3.44 10.28
CA LEU A 271 7.22 2.57 11.04
C LEU A 271 6.96 1.08 10.76
N LYS A 272 5.69 0.70 10.58
CA LYS A 272 5.19 -0.67 10.50
C LYS A 272 5.98 -1.54 9.53
N PRO A 273 6.31 -1.13 8.29
CA PRO A 273 7.07 -1.98 7.36
C PRO A 273 8.40 -2.45 7.94
N GLY A 274 9.13 -1.54 8.58
CA GLY A 274 10.41 -1.83 9.23
C GLY A 274 10.27 -2.71 10.46
N VAL A 275 9.24 -2.46 11.28
CA VAL A 275 8.93 -3.29 12.46
C VAL A 275 8.68 -4.74 12.05
N LEU A 276 7.78 -4.96 11.08
CA LEU A 276 7.41 -6.32 10.65
C LEU A 276 8.58 -7.05 10.00
N ARG A 277 9.32 -6.37 9.13
CA ARG A 277 10.53 -6.94 8.51
C ARG A 277 11.52 -7.40 9.58
N GLN A 278 11.83 -6.54 10.54
CA GLN A 278 12.82 -6.86 11.57
C GLN A 278 12.34 -7.98 12.52
N LEU A 279 11.08 -7.98 12.94
CA LEU A 279 10.55 -9.05 13.80
C LEU A 279 10.65 -10.42 13.11
N ARG A 280 10.40 -10.48 11.79
CA ARG A 280 10.58 -11.69 10.98
C ARG A 280 12.06 -12.07 10.84
N GLU A 281 12.92 -11.13 10.48
CA GLU A 281 14.37 -11.37 10.33
C GLU A 281 15.02 -11.87 11.63
N ARG A 282 14.55 -11.35 12.76
CA ARG A 282 14.99 -11.77 14.10
C ARG A 282 14.25 -13.01 14.61
N GLN A 283 13.37 -13.59 13.80
CA GLN A 283 12.59 -14.78 14.10
C GLN A 283 11.87 -14.67 15.45
N VAL A 284 11.21 -13.55 15.70
CA VAL A 284 10.43 -13.37 16.94
C VAL A 284 9.24 -14.31 16.89
N LYS A 285 9.30 -15.29 17.79
CA LYS A 285 8.36 -16.40 17.88
C LYS A 285 7.13 -16.09 18.73
N LYS A 286 7.07 -14.98 19.48
CA LYS A 286 5.93 -14.70 20.37
C LYS A 286 4.85 -13.85 19.72
N GLU A 287 3.59 -14.09 20.07
CA GLU A 287 2.49 -13.16 19.77
C GLU A 287 2.74 -11.85 20.50
N LEU A 288 2.76 -10.73 19.78
CA LEU A 288 2.98 -9.41 20.37
C LEU A 288 1.71 -8.57 20.24
N GLU A 289 1.10 -8.22 21.37
CA GLU A 289 0.01 -7.25 21.42
C GLU A 289 0.60 -5.85 21.65
N LEU A 290 0.65 -5.02 20.62
CA LEU A 290 1.11 -3.64 20.72
C LEU A 290 -0.04 -2.76 21.19
N VAL A 291 0.15 -2.14 22.35
CA VAL A 291 -0.89 -1.34 23.02
C VAL A 291 -0.47 0.11 23.20
N ARG A 292 -1.45 1.02 23.15
CA ARG A 292 -1.32 2.42 23.54
C ARG A 292 -2.06 2.66 24.85
N LEU A 293 -1.46 3.45 25.72
CA LEU A 293 -2.11 3.88 26.95
C LEU A 293 -3.21 4.91 26.64
N ARG A 294 -4.39 4.75 27.27
CA ARG A 294 -5.51 5.72 27.25
C ARG A 294 -5.46 6.69 28.43
N VAL A 295 -4.64 6.38 29.43
CA VAL A 295 -4.37 7.21 30.61
C VAL A 295 -2.89 7.55 30.68
N SER A 296 -2.55 8.63 31.38
CA SER A 296 -1.14 8.98 31.62
C SER A 296 -0.45 7.90 32.44
N SER A 297 0.84 7.66 32.16
CA SER A 297 1.69 6.76 32.95
C SER A 297 1.82 7.21 34.41
N ALA A 298 1.43 8.45 34.73
CA ALA A 298 1.30 8.95 36.09
C ALA A 298 0.30 8.12 36.93
N MET A 299 -0.70 7.49 36.29
CA MET A 299 -1.57 6.51 36.97
C MET A 299 -0.77 5.29 37.42
N GLY A 300 0.10 4.76 36.57
CA GLY A 300 1.05 3.70 36.92
C GLY A 300 1.94 4.09 38.10
N ALA A 301 2.44 5.31 38.11
CA ALA A 301 3.22 5.85 39.23
C ALA A 301 2.40 5.87 40.53
N ALA A 302 1.14 6.32 40.48
CA ALA A 302 0.26 6.35 41.65
C ALA A 302 -0.05 4.94 42.19
N TRP A 303 -0.29 3.96 41.31
CA TRP A 303 -0.49 2.58 41.75
C TRP A 303 0.79 1.95 42.33
N LEU A 304 1.95 2.22 41.75
CA LEU A 304 3.24 1.80 42.33
C LEU A 304 3.47 2.43 43.70
N ALA A 305 3.12 3.71 43.87
CA ALA A 305 3.20 4.42 45.14
C ALA A 305 2.28 3.81 46.20
N ALA A 306 1.05 3.47 45.84
CA ALA A 306 0.10 2.78 46.72
C ALA A 306 0.63 1.40 47.12
N LYS A 307 1.12 0.62 46.15
CA LYS A 307 1.70 -0.70 46.39
C LYS A 307 2.92 -0.64 47.31
N HIS A 308 3.74 0.40 47.19
CA HIS A 308 4.91 0.62 48.05
C HIS A 308 4.55 0.78 49.53
N VAL A 309 3.35 1.31 49.83
CA VAL A 309 2.82 1.40 51.21
C VAL A 309 1.83 0.27 51.55
N ASN A 310 1.91 -0.85 50.82
CA ASN A 310 1.05 -2.03 50.98
C ASN A 310 -0.45 -1.74 50.83
N TYR A 311 -0.81 -0.77 49.97
CA TYR A 311 -2.20 -0.49 49.61
C TYR A 311 -2.49 -0.91 48.16
N GLU A 312 -3.53 -1.71 47.98
CA GLU A 312 -3.98 -2.15 46.67
C GLU A 312 -5.05 -1.19 46.13
N LEU A 313 -4.59 -0.15 45.45
CA LEU A 313 -5.44 0.89 44.90
C LEU A 313 -6.29 0.32 43.73
N PRO A 314 -7.64 0.42 43.77
CA PRO A 314 -8.49 -0.14 42.74
C PRO A 314 -8.17 0.39 41.33
N ARG A 315 -8.28 -0.48 40.33
CA ARG A 315 -7.95 -0.20 38.93
C ARG A 315 -8.82 -1.03 37.97
N ASP A 316 -9.20 -0.45 36.83
CA ASP A 316 -9.92 -1.13 35.74
C ASP A 316 -9.04 -1.25 34.49
N ASP A 317 -8.34 -2.37 34.38
CA ASP A 317 -7.37 -2.60 33.32
C ASP A 317 -7.95 -2.65 31.92
N SER A 318 -9.23 -2.99 31.80
CA SER A 318 -9.92 -3.01 30.51
C SER A 318 -10.03 -1.60 29.91
N ALA A 319 -10.01 -0.55 30.74
CA ALA A 319 -10.15 0.84 30.35
C ALA A 319 -8.83 1.54 29.98
N PHE A 320 -7.66 0.97 30.30
CA PHE A 320 -6.40 1.73 30.26
C PHE A 320 -5.56 1.56 28.99
N CYS A 321 -5.79 0.52 28.20
CA CYS A 321 -5.07 0.28 26.96
C CYS A 321 -6.00 0.11 25.76
N THR A 322 -5.49 0.47 24.59
CA THR A 322 -6.07 0.09 23.30
C THR A 322 -5.03 -0.71 22.52
N VAL A 323 -5.38 -1.92 22.12
CA VAL A 323 -4.58 -2.69 21.15
C VAL A 323 -4.73 -2.01 19.79
N PHE A 324 -3.63 -1.53 19.22
CA PHE A 324 -3.64 -0.91 17.88
C PHE A 324 -3.01 -1.81 16.83
N TYR A 325 -2.28 -2.84 17.24
CA TYR A 325 -1.73 -3.85 16.35
C TYR A 325 -1.43 -5.14 17.11
N THR A 326 -1.71 -6.28 16.49
CA THR A 326 -1.25 -7.59 16.98
C THR A 326 -0.32 -8.19 15.93
N TYR A 327 0.92 -8.46 16.34
CA TYR A 327 1.85 -9.25 15.55
C TYR A 327 1.65 -10.71 15.91
N TYR A 328 1.32 -11.50 14.90
CA TYR A 328 1.34 -12.95 15.02
C TYR A 328 2.70 -13.43 14.50
N PRO A 329 3.49 -14.07 15.37
CA PRO A 329 4.72 -14.71 14.96
C PRO A 329 4.38 -15.76 13.92
N GLU A 330 5.27 -15.92 12.96
CA GLU A 330 5.27 -17.13 12.15
C GLU A 330 5.79 -18.28 13.05
N GLU A 331 4.99 -18.78 13.99
CA GLU A 331 5.42 -19.78 15.00
C GLU A 331 4.91 -21.19 14.66
N THR A 332 5.78 -22.19 14.84
CA THR A 332 5.43 -23.54 15.33
C THR A 332 4.12 -24.14 14.83
N VAL A 333 4.15 -24.69 13.61
CA VAL A 333 3.36 -25.87 13.27
C VAL A 333 4.14 -27.09 13.73
N ASN A 334 3.99 -27.52 14.98
CA ASN A 334 4.29 -28.90 15.33
C ASN A 334 3.01 -29.54 15.85
N GLY A 335 2.27 -30.14 14.89
CA GLY A 335 1.01 -30.83 15.09
C GLY A 335 -0.02 -30.52 14.00
N ASN A 336 0.31 -30.73 12.72
CA ASN A 336 -0.63 -30.68 11.58
C ASN A 336 -1.45 -29.38 11.39
N GLY A 337 -0.80 -28.28 10.99
CA GLY A 337 -1.52 -27.02 10.69
C GLY A 337 -0.69 -26.00 9.91
N ASP A 338 -0.13 -26.42 8.77
CA ASP A 338 0.36 -25.53 7.72
C ASP A 338 -0.68 -24.40 7.52
N MET A 339 -0.33 -23.11 7.63
CA MET A 339 -1.04 -22.13 6.79
C MET A 339 -0.71 -22.61 5.39
N GLY A 340 -1.66 -23.32 4.79
CA GLY A 340 -1.39 -24.14 3.62
C GLY A 340 -0.67 -23.26 2.62
N ARG A 341 0.28 -23.81 1.86
CA ARG A 341 1.01 -23.09 0.79
C ARG A 341 0.14 -22.08 0.00
N ARG A 342 -1.16 -22.34 -0.11
CA ARG A 342 -2.21 -21.40 -0.54
C ARG A 342 -2.20 -20.03 0.15
N GLU A 343 -2.21 -19.91 1.47
CA GLU A 343 -2.27 -18.60 2.14
C GLU A 343 -0.94 -17.83 2.04
N LYS A 344 0.19 -18.55 1.97
CA LYS A 344 1.52 -17.94 1.91
C LYS A 344 1.93 -17.44 0.51
N PHE A 345 1.55 -18.16 -0.54
CA PHE A 345 2.07 -17.93 -1.89
C PHE A 345 1.01 -17.44 -2.88
N ASN A 346 -0.18 -17.07 -2.42
CA ASN A 346 -1.26 -16.59 -3.29
C ASN A 346 -1.23 -15.06 -3.45
N PHE A 347 -0.02 -14.51 -3.65
CA PHE A 347 0.23 -13.08 -3.85
C PHE A 347 -0.51 -12.52 -5.07
N ILE A 348 -0.76 -13.36 -6.09
CA ILE A 348 -1.60 -12.99 -7.25
C ILE A 348 -3.03 -12.68 -6.80
N ALA A 349 -3.59 -13.47 -5.86
CA ALA A 349 -4.93 -13.19 -5.34
C ALA A 349 -4.99 -11.91 -4.52
N ASP A 350 -3.91 -11.55 -3.81
CA ASP A 350 -3.83 -10.29 -3.07
C ASP A 350 -3.85 -9.08 -4.01
N VAL A 351 -3.07 -9.14 -5.10
CA VAL A 351 -3.08 -8.11 -6.16
C VAL A 351 -4.47 -7.99 -6.78
N VAL A 352 -5.09 -9.12 -7.11
CA VAL A 352 -6.46 -9.15 -7.66
C VAL A 352 -7.45 -8.52 -6.68
N ALA A 353 -7.35 -8.79 -5.37
CA ALA A 353 -8.27 -8.23 -4.38
C ALA A 353 -8.20 -6.68 -4.32
N VAL A 354 -7.01 -6.11 -4.52
CA VAL A 354 -6.80 -4.65 -4.55
C VAL A 354 -7.29 -4.05 -5.86
N SER A 355 -7.02 -4.69 -6.99
CA SER A 355 -7.23 -4.10 -8.32
C SER A 355 -8.60 -4.40 -8.92
N ALA A 356 -9.19 -5.56 -8.63
CA ALA A 356 -10.47 -6.03 -9.19
C ALA A 356 -11.65 -5.05 -9.05
N PRO A 357 -11.81 -4.30 -7.93
CA PRO A 357 -12.91 -3.34 -7.79
C PRO A 357 -12.93 -2.25 -8.87
N SER A 358 -11.77 -1.92 -9.44
CA SER A 358 -11.64 -0.90 -10.49
C SER A 358 -11.80 -1.43 -11.91
N VAL A 359 -11.91 -2.75 -12.10
CA VAL A 359 -12.06 -3.40 -13.41
C VAL A 359 -13.55 -3.47 -13.77
N VAL A 360 -13.87 -3.16 -15.03
CA VAL A 360 -15.25 -3.08 -15.52
C VAL A 360 -15.45 -3.93 -16.77
N TYR A 361 -16.67 -4.43 -16.96
CA TYR A 361 -17.11 -5.02 -18.22
C TYR A 361 -17.75 -3.94 -19.09
N ILE A 362 -17.40 -3.93 -20.37
CA ILE A 362 -17.93 -2.99 -21.35
C ILE A 362 -18.69 -3.78 -22.41
N GLU A 363 -19.92 -3.34 -22.67
CA GLU A 363 -20.79 -3.92 -23.68
C GLU A 363 -21.38 -2.83 -24.57
N ILE A 364 -21.19 -2.96 -25.87
CA ILE A 364 -21.75 -2.04 -26.86
C ILE A 364 -22.92 -2.75 -27.55
N LYS A 365 -24.14 -2.22 -27.43
CA LYS A 365 -25.34 -2.78 -28.04
C LYS A 365 -25.90 -1.91 -29.16
N ASP A 366 -26.52 -2.52 -30.16
CA ASP A 366 -27.27 -1.83 -31.20
C ASP A 366 -28.73 -1.64 -30.76
N GLY A 367 -29.14 -0.41 -30.48
CA GLY A 367 -30.51 -0.10 -30.09
C GLY A 367 -31.58 -0.36 -31.17
N ARG A 368 -31.18 -0.62 -32.44
CA ARG A 368 -32.13 -0.82 -33.56
C ARG A 368 -32.33 -2.29 -33.93
N ARG A 369 -31.41 -3.18 -33.55
CA ARG A 369 -31.50 -4.61 -33.82
C ARG A 369 -31.81 -5.35 -32.53
N LEU A 370 -32.99 -5.95 -32.45
CA LEU A 370 -33.40 -6.81 -31.34
C LEU A 370 -33.08 -8.25 -31.69
N ASP A 371 -32.52 -8.97 -30.72
CA ASP A 371 -32.33 -10.41 -30.81
C ASP A 371 -33.70 -11.12 -30.82
N LEU A 372 -33.90 -11.98 -31.81
CA LEU A 372 -35.19 -12.64 -32.10
C LEU A 372 -35.68 -13.55 -30.97
N PHE A 373 -34.78 -14.01 -30.09
CA PHE A 373 -35.12 -14.93 -29.01
C PHE A 373 -35.30 -14.22 -27.66
N SER A 374 -34.48 -13.21 -27.37
CA SER A 374 -34.48 -12.49 -26.09
C SER A 374 -35.23 -11.16 -26.11
N GLY A 375 -35.55 -10.61 -27.29
CA GLY A 375 -36.17 -9.29 -27.44
C GLY A 375 -35.29 -8.13 -26.94
N GLN A 376 -34.00 -8.39 -26.71
CA GLN A 376 -33.03 -7.40 -26.23
C GLN A 376 -32.15 -6.86 -27.37
N PRO A 377 -31.59 -5.64 -27.24
CA PRO A 377 -30.63 -5.09 -28.21
C PRO A 377 -29.43 -6.03 -28.44
N VAL A 378 -29.04 -6.25 -29.69
CA VAL A 378 -27.93 -7.14 -30.08
C VAL A 378 -26.58 -6.53 -29.68
N THR A 379 -25.72 -7.33 -29.05
CA THR A 379 -24.36 -6.92 -28.68
C THR A 379 -23.45 -6.85 -29.91
N LEU A 380 -22.93 -5.65 -30.20
CA LEU A 380 -22.01 -5.36 -31.31
C LEU A 380 -20.55 -5.69 -30.94
N SER A 381 -20.15 -5.31 -29.74
CA SER A 381 -18.80 -5.47 -29.22
C SER A 381 -18.86 -5.60 -27.70
N ASN A 382 -17.88 -6.29 -27.14
CA ASN A 382 -17.67 -6.31 -25.72
C ASN A 382 -16.19 -6.45 -25.39
N GLY A 383 -15.85 -6.11 -24.15
CA GLY A 383 -14.49 -6.19 -23.66
C GLY A 383 -14.43 -5.77 -22.19
N SER A 384 -13.23 -5.47 -21.74
CA SER A 384 -12.96 -4.97 -20.40
C SER A 384 -12.47 -3.53 -20.44
N GLY A 385 -12.53 -2.87 -19.30
CA GLY A 385 -11.88 -1.60 -19.05
C GLY A 385 -11.51 -1.47 -17.58
N PHE A 386 -10.99 -0.32 -17.21
CA PHE A 386 -10.74 0.01 -15.80
C PHE A 386 -10.91 1.49 -15.53
N ILE A 387 -11.35 1.80 -14.31
CA ILE A 387 -11.67 3.14 -13.85
C ILE A 387 -10.37 3.86 -13.49
N VAL A 388 -10.14 5.04 -14.08
CA VAL A 388 -8.93 5.86 -13.85
C VAL A 388 -9.20 7.19 -13.14
N LYS A 389 -10.47 7.54 -12.92
CA LYS A 389 -10.85 8.66 -12.06
C LYS A 389 -12.12 8.34 -11.29
N GLU A 390 -12.20 8.86 -10.07
CA GLU A 390 -13.34 8.63 -9.16
C GLU A 390 -14.67 9.17 -9.71
N ASP A 391 -14.64 10.03 -10.73
CA ASP A 391 -15.79 10.59 -11.44
C ASP A 391 -16.25 9.74 -12.63
N GLY A 392 -15.85 8.47 -12.68
CA GLY A 392 -16.35 7.50 -13.66
C GLY A 392 -15.65 7.52 -15.02
N LEU A 393 -14.41 8.03 -15.08
CA LEU A 393 -13.60 7.92 -16.28
C LEU A 393 -13.05 6.50 -16.40
N ILE A 394 -13.26 5.85 -17.53
CA ILE A 394 -12.83 4.49 -17.80
C ILE A 394 -11.91 4.47 -19.01
N LEU A 395 -10.82 3.69 -18.94
CA LEU A 395 -9.96 3.35 -20.05
C LEU A 395 -10.28 1.96 -20.61
N THR A 396 -10.09 1.83 -21.91
CA THR A 396 -10.18 0.55 -22.63
C THR A 396 -9.48 0.68 -23.99
N ASN A 397 -9.54 -0.36 -24.82
CA ASN A 397 -9.07 -0.27 -26.19
C ASN A 397 -10.09 0.37 -27.13
N ALA A 398 -9.60 1.02 -28.19
CA ALA A 398 -10.46 1.60 -29.20
C ALA A 398 -11.31 0.55 -29.94
N HIS A 399 -10.76 -0.64 -30.20
CA HIS A 399 -11.51 -1.72 -30.84
C HIS A 399 -12.67 -2.26 -29.98
N VAL A 400 -12.68 -2.03 -28.67
CA VAL A 400 -13.79 -2.44 -27.78
C VAL A 400 -15.00 -1.53 -27.97
N VAL A 401 -14.80 -0.23 -28.19
CA VAL A 401 -15.85 0.81 -28.02
C VAL A 401 -16.58 1.24 -29.30
N VAL A 402 -16.51 0.45 -30.39
CA VAL A 402 -17.37 0.52 -31.58
C VAL A 402 -18.27 1.78 -31.66
N ASN A 403 -17.75 2.87 -32.22
CA ASN A 403 -18.42 4.17 -32.24
C ASN A 403 -19.47 4.26 -33.37
N LYS A 404 -20.68 3.71 -33.14
CA LYS A 404 -21.82 3.85 -34.07
C LYS A 404 -22.85 4.87 -33.56
N PRO A 405 -23.56 5.60 -34.44
CA PRO A 405 -24.53 6.64 -34.05
C PRO A 405 -25.71 6.20 -33.18
N ASN A 406 -25.92 4.89 -32.99
CA ASN A 406 -27.00 4.32 -32.17
C ASN A 406 -26.48 3.23 -31.21
N ALA A 407 -25.18 3.23 -30.95
CA ALA A 407 -24.56 2.31 -30.01
C ALA A 407 -24.89 2.72 -28.57
N ILE A 408 -25.45 1.79 -27.80
CA ILE A 408 -25.66 1.95 -26.36
C ILE A 408 -24.44 1.36 -25.67
N VAL A 409 -23.69 2.20 -24.96
CA VAL A 409 -22.56 1.77 -24.13
C VAL A 409 -23.08 1.40 -22.75
N ASN A 410 -22.96 0.13 -22.39
CA ASN A 410 -23.28 -0.37 -21.07
C ASN A 410 -21.99 -0.78 -20.36
N VAL A 411 -21.82 -0.30 -19.13
CA VAL A 411 -20.69 -0.62 -18.27
C VAL A 411 -21.21 -1.35 -17.05
N ARG A 412 -20.65 -2.53 -16.76
CA ARG A 412 -20.89 -3.22 -15.50
C ARG A 412 -19.71 -2.99 -14.56
N LEU A 413 -19.99 -2.54 -13.34
CA LEU A 413 -19.00 -2.40 -12.29
C LEU A 413 -18.78 -3.74 -11.56
N PHE A 414 -17.73 -3.77 -10.73
CA PHE A 414 -17.37 -4.95 -9.93
C PHE A 414 -18.50 -5.43 -8.98
N ASP A 415 -19.32 -4.50 -8.47
CA ASP A 415 -20.48 -4.81 -7.62
C ASP A 415 -21.69 -5.39 -8.39
N GLY A 416 -21.57 -5.52 -9.72
CA GLY A 416 -22.62 -6.00 -10.61
C GLY A 416 -23.57 -4.92 -11.11
N SER A 417 -23.45 -3.67 -10.63
CA SER A 417 -24.30 -2.56 -11.09
C SER A 417 -24.02 -2.22 -12.56
N MET A 418 -25.08 -1.95 -13.30
CA MET A 418 -25.04 -1.60 -14.72
C MET A 418 -25.31 -0.11 -14.90
N HIS A 419 -24.44 0.56 -15.64
CA HIS A 419 -24.56 1.99 -15.94
C HIS A 419 -24.44 2.23 -17.44
N THR A 420 -25.26 3.12 -17.96
CA THR A 420 -25.11 3.60 -19.34
C THR A 420 -24.00 4.65 -19.38
N GLY A 421 -23.07 4.47 -20.31
CA GLY A 421 -21.96 5.40 -20.53
C GLY A 421 -21.98 6.02 -21.93
N PHE A 422 -20.95 6.80 -22.21
CA PHE A 422 -20.67 7.32 -23.54
C PHE A 422 -19.16 7.33 -23.82
N VAL A 423 -18.80 7.25 -25.09
CA VAL A 423 -17.40 7.34 -25.54
C VAL A 423 -16.96 8.80 -25.50
N GLU A 424 -15.88 9.12 -24.79
CA GLU A 424 -15.32 10.47 -24.72
C GLU A 424 -14.27 10.70 -25.81
N ASP A 425 -13.23 9.84 -25.86
CA ASP A 425 -12.13 9.95 -26.81
C ASP A 425 -11.78 8.58 -27.40
N VAL A 426 -11.35 8.57 -28.66
CA VAL A 426 -10.87 7.37 -29.37
C VAL A 426 -9.63 7.73 -30.18
N ASP A 427 -8.54 7.00 -29.95
CA ASP A 427 -7.35 7.01 -30.79
C ASP A 427 -7.14 5.64 -31.43
N LEU A 428 -7.50 5.53 -32.71
CA LEU A 428 -7.34 4.32 -33.50
C LEU A 428 -5.87 3.97 -33.77
N LYS A 429 -4.95 4.95 -33.74
CA LYS A 429 -3.52 4.70 -33.97
C LYS A 429 -2.96 3.91 -32.79
N SER A 430 -3.19 4.42 -31.58
CA SER A 430 -2.73 3.77 -30.34
C SER A 430 -3.63 2.65 -29.82
N ASP A 431 -4.80 2.45 -30.44
CA ASP A 431 -5.84 1.53 -29.98
C ASP A 431 -6.30 1.83 -28.53
N LEU A 432 -6.43 3.11 -28.21
CA LEU A 432 -6.88 3.61 -26.89
C LEU A 432 -8.22 4.30 -27.00
N ALA A 433 -9.08 4.08 -26.03
CA ALA A 433 -10.32 4.83 -25.89
C ALA A 433 -10.69 5.08 -24.44
N THR A 434 -11.55 6.08 -24.25
CA THR A 434 -12.10 6.42 -22.96
C THR A 434 -13.61 6.45 -22.99
N LEU A 435 -14.19 5.97 -21.90
CA LEU A 435 -15.62 6.00 -21.66
C LEU A 435 -15.90 6.80 -20.39
N ARG A 436 -17.10 7.35 -20.31
CA ARG A 436 -17.62 7.99 -19.11
C ARG A 436 -18.90 7.34 -18.66
N ILE A 437 -19.01 7.13 -17.36
CA ILE A 437 -20.28 6.84 -16.68
C ILE A 437 -20.60 7.93 -15.65
N PRO A 438 -21.89 8.27 -15.43
CA PRO A 438 -22.29 9.36 -14.53
C PRO A 438 -22.33 8.91 -13.05
N VAL A 439 -21.23 8.34 -12.55
CA VAL A 439 -21.11 7.81 -11.18
C VAL A 439 -19.85 8.37 -10.52
N LYS A 440 -19.91 8.70 -9.22
CA LYS A 440 -18.81 9.28 -8.44
C LYS A 440 -18.42 8.39 -7.27
N GLY A 441 -17.20 8.59 -6.73
CA GLY A 441 -16.68 7.86 -5.58
C GLY A 441 -16.30 6.42 -5.92
N LEU A 442 -15.95 6.18 -7.19
CA LEU A 442 -15.61 4.85 -7.69
C LEU A 442 -14.16 4.46 -7.33
N PRO A 443 -13.87 3.17 -7.09
CA PRO A 443 -12.50 2.69 -6.91
C PRO A 443 -11.69 2.91 -8.18
N VAL A 444 -10.49 3.48 -8.03
CA VAL A 444 -9.62 3.88 -9.14
C VAL A 444 -8.40 2.98 -9.23
N MET A 445 -8.09 2.53 -10.45
CA MET A 445 -6.85 1.85 -10.77
C MET A 445 -5.68 2.84 -10.71
N LYS A 446 -4.65 2.51 -9.93
CA LYS A 446 -3.40 3.28 -9.93
C LYS A 446 -2.67 3.05 -11.24
N LEU A 447 -2.17 4.11 -11.85
CA LEU A 447 -1.32 4.01 -13.05
C LEU A 447 0.14 4.00 -12.60
N GLY A 448 0.85 2.91 -12.88
CA GLY A 448 2.28 2.76 -12.60
C GLY A 448 3.12 3.44 -13.68
N SER A 449 4.36 3.00 -13.87
CA SER A 449 5.18 3.36 -15.03
C SER A 449 5.43 2.13 -15.90
N SER A 450 5.58 2.34 -17.20
CA SER A 450 6.03 1.27 -18.12
C SER A 450 7.50 1.43 -18.51
N SER A 451 8.17 2.44 -17.96
CA SER A 451 9.59 2.71 -18.16
C SER A 451 10.51 1.94 -17.21
N ASP A 452 10.00 1.49 -16.07
CA ASP A 452 10.73 0.85 -14.96
C ASP A 452 10.48 -0.66 -14.85
N ILE A 453 9.58 -1.20 -15.68
CA ILE A 453 9.29 -2.64 -15.76
C ILE A 453 10.54 -3.43 -16.18
N GLN A 454 10.69 -4.63 -15.63
CA GLN A 454 11.84 -5.50 -15.93
C GLN A 454 11.39 -6.82 -16.58
N PRO A 455 12.15 -7.37 -17.54
CA PRO A 455 11.93 -8.73 -18.00
C PRO A 455 11.97 -9.72 -16.82
N GLY A 456 10.97 -10.60 -16.74
CA GLY A 456 10.79 -11.57 -15.65
C GLY A 456 9.90 -11.10 -14.50
N GLU A 457 9.47 -9.83 -14.49
CA GLU A 457 8.56 -9.31 -13.48
C GLU A 457 7.16 -9.94 -13.60
N TRP A 458 6.56 -10.33 -12.47
CA TRP A 458 5.20 -10.88 -12.44
C TRP A 458 4.16 -9.83 -12.81
N VAL A 459 3.22 -10.24 -13.65
CA VAL A 459 2.11 -9.41 -14.09
C VAL A 459 0.80 -10.17 -14.04
N VAL A 460 -0.28 -9.43 -13.80
CA VAL A 460 -1.65 -9.94 -13.74
C VAL A 460 -2.50 -9.22 -14.79
N ALA A 461 -2.96 -9.96 -15.80
CA ALA A 461 -3.90 -9.46 -16.79
C ALA A 461 -5.33 -9.70 -16.32
N MET A 462 -6.06 -8.61 -16.07
CA MET A 462 -7.42 -8.66 -15.55
C MET A 462 -8.46 -8.20 -16.56
N GLY A 463 -9.64 -8.78 -16.46
CA GLY A 463 -10.82 -8.40 -17.21
C GLY A 463 -12.09 -8.93 -16.60
N SER A 464 -13.21 -8.79 -17.30
CA SER A 464 -14.54 -9.21 -16.85
C SER A 464 -15.37 -9.80 -18.00
N PRO A 465 -15.01 -10.98 -18.56
CA PRO A 465 -15.82 -11.61 -19.58
C PRO A 465 -17.14 -12.09 -18.99
N LEU A 466 -18.23 -11.85 -19.72
CA LEU A 466 -19.53 -12.50 -19.49
C LEU A 466 -20.21 -12.18 -18.16
N ALA A 467 -19.98 -10.97 -17.63
CA ALA A 467 -20.88 -10.32 -16.70
C ALA A 467 -21.01 -10.95 -15.28
N LEU A 468 -20.40 -12.12 -15.03
CA LEU A 468 -20.58 -12.92 -13.81
C LEU A 468 -19.28 -13.15 -13.00
N SER A 469 -18.10 -12.90 -13.59
CA SER A 469 -16.81 -13.09 -12.89
C SER A 469 -15.65 -12.39 -13.60
N ASN A 470 -14.72 -11.80 -12.83
CA ASN A 470 -13.46 -11.32 -13.38
C ASN A 470 -12.65 -12.48 -13.96
N THR A 471 -12.07 -12.31 -15.14
CA THR A 471 -11.03 -13.20 -15.64
C THR A 471 -9.69 -12.64 -15.27
N VAL A 472 -8.94 -13.47 -14.55
CA VAL A 472 -7.59 -13.17 -14.09
C VAL A 472 -6.67 -14.18 -14.73
N THR A 473 -5.66 -13.70 -15.42
CA THR A 473 -4.54 -14.51 -15.87
C THR A 473 -3.25 -13.88 -15.35
N ALA A 474 -2.26 -14.71 -15.06
CA ALA A 474 -0.97 -14.25 -14.57
C ALA A 474 0.15 -14.80 -15.45
N GLY A 475 1.25 -14.06 -15.49
CA GLY A 475 2.45 -14.41 -16.22
C GLY A 475 3.57 -13.46 -15.82
N VAL A 476 4.57 -13.34 -16.67
CA VAL A 476 5.70 -12.43 -16.50
C VAL A 476 5.84 -11.51 -17.69
N VAL A 477 6.53 -10.38 -17.52
CA VAL A 477 7.01 -9.56 -18.63
C VAL A 477 8.08 -10.35 -19.38
N SER A 478 7.79 -10.76 -20.62
CA SER A 478 8.75 -11.45 -21.47
C SER A 478 9.71 -10.48 -22.17
N SER A 479 9.23 -9.29 -22.52
CA SER A 479 10.03 -8.19 -23.06
C SER A 479 9.32 -6.87 -22.81
N THR A 480 10.08 -5.83 -22.46
CA THR A 480 9.57 -4.51 -22.13
C THR A 480 9.33 -3.66 -23.38
N GLN A 481 10.02 -3.96 -24.48
CA GLN A 481 9.98 -3.16 -25.71
C GLN A 481 9.97 -4.03 -26.97
N ARG A 482 8.78 -4.30 -27.51
CA ARG A 482 8.61 -4.92 -28.84
C ARG A 482 8.03 -3.93 -29.82
N ALA A 483 8.80 -3.59 -30.85
CA ALA A 483 8.36 -2.68 -31.90
C ALA A 483 7.23 -3.30 -32.73
N SER A 484 6.25 -2.48 -33.14
CA SER A 484 5.08 -2.94 -33.90
C SER A 484 5.48 -3.58 -35.25
N GLU A 485 6.61 -3.16 -35.82
CA GLU A 485 7.14 -3.65 -37.10
C GLU A 485 7.56 -5.11 -36.99
N GLU A 486 8.10 -5.51 -35.83
CA GLU A 486 8.42 -6.91 -35.51
C GLU A 486 7.17 -7.78 -35.37
N LEU A 487 6.02 -7.17 -35.12
CA LEU A 487 4.71 -7.81 -35.03
C LEU A 487 3.95 -7.80 -36.36
N GLY A 488 4.56 -7.26 -37.43
CA GLY A 488 3.93 -7.12 -38.75
C GLY A 488 2.87 -6.01 -38.82
N LEU A 489 2.80 -5.13 -37.82
CA LEU A 489 1.87 -4.00 -37.73
C LEU A 489 2.48 -2.77 -38.39
N ARG A 490 2.61 -2.78 -39.72
CA ARG A 490 3.19 -1.66 -40.47
C ARG A 490 2.33 -0.38 -40.29
N GLY A 491 2.97 0.74 -39.94
CA GLY A 491 2.34 2.06 -39.84
C GLY A 491 1.93 2.50 -38.42
N LYS A 492 2.25 1.72 -37.39
CA LYS A 492 2.09 2.11 -35.99
C LYS A 492 3.47 2.30 -35.35
N ASP A 493 4.01 3.51 -35.24
CA ASP A 493 5.27 3.73 -34.50
C ASP A 493 5.06 3.53 -32.98
N MET A 494 4.90 2.27 -32.55
CA MET A 494 4.53 1.90 -31.19
C MET A 494 5.36 0.73 -30.70
N VAL A 495 5.62 0.75 -29.41
CA VAL A 495 6.30 -0.31 -28.69
C VAL A 495 5.30 -0.96 -27.72
N TYR A 496 5.28 -2.29 -27.67
CA TYR A 496 4.38 -3.06 -26.81
C TYR A 496 5.15 -3.77 -25.70
N ILE A 497 4.47 -3.97 -24.56
CA ILE A 497 4.92 -4.90 -23.51
C ILE A 497 4.54 -6.30 -23.96
N GLN A 498 5.52 -7.20 -24.04
CA GLN A 498 5.27 -8.62 -24.30
C GLN A 498 5.14 -9.37 -22.97
N THR A 499 4.13 -10.22 -22.84
CA THR A 499 3.91 -11.09 -21.67
C THR A 499 3.47 -12.48 -22.10
N ASP A 500 3.78 -13.48 -21.29
CA ASP A 500 3.24 -14.83 -21.44
C ASP A 500 1.89 -15.02 -20.73
N ALA A 501 1.43 -14.01 -19.97
CA ALA A 501 0.10 -13.98 -19.39
C ALA A 501 -0.96 -14.14 -20.50
N PRO A 502 -1.85 -15.13 -20.41
CA PRO A 502 -2.87 -15.33 -21.43
C PRO A 502 -3.82 -14.14 -21.56
N ILE A 503 -3.83 -13.48 -22.73
CA ILE A 503 -4.82 -12.47 -23.09
C ILE A 503 -5.89 -13.09 -23.99
N THR A 504 -7.15 -12.83 -23.70
CA THR A 504 -8.33 -13.32 -24.45
C THR A 504 -9.32 -12.17 -24.65
N PHE A 505 -10.40 -12.39 -25.40
CA PHE A 505 -11.48 -11.39 -25.53
C PHE A 505 -12.03 -10.92 -24.18
N GLY A 506 -11.94 -11.77 -23.15
CA GLY A 506 -12.46 -11.46 -21.83
C GLY A 506 -11.67 -10.43 -21.03
N ASN A 507 -10.38 -10.26 -21.31
CA ASN A 507 -9.54 -9.27 -20.63
C ASN A 507 -8.93 -8.22 -21.57
N SER A 508 -9.24 -8.28 -22.87
CA SER A 508 -8.93 -7.20 -23.83
C SER A 508 -9.55 -5.88 -23.38
N GLY A 509 -8.77 -4.80 -23.42
CA GLY A 509 -9.12 -3.48 -22.87
C GLY A 509 -8.98 -3.36 -21.35
N GLY A 510 -8.81 -4.47 -20.63
CA GLY A 510 -8.55 -4.47 -19.19
C GLY A 510 -7.08 -4.18 -18.86
N PRO A 511 -6.76 -3.99 -17.57
CA PRO A 511 -5.41 -3.62 -17.16
C PRO A 511 -4.47 -4.82 -17.11
N LEU A 512 -3.20 -4.58 -17.46
CA LEU A 512 -2.05 -5.40 -17.11
C LEU A 512 -1.37 -4.77 -15.88
N VAL A 513 -1.32 -5.50 -14.77
CA VAL A 513 -1.01 -4.95 -13.45
C VAL A 513 0.24 -5.62 -12.85
N ASN A 514 1.11 -4.83 -12.21
CA ASN A 514 2.29 -5.33 -11.48
C ASN A 514 1.92 -5.81 -10.06
N LEU A 515 2.90 -6.29 -9.29
CA LEU A 515 2.64 -6.81 -7.93
C LEU A 515 2.27 -5.74 -6.89
N ASP A 516 2.45 -4.45 -7.20
CA ASP A 516 2.03 -3.32 -6.36
C ASP A 516 0.57 -2.91 -6.61
N GLY A 517 -0.12 -3.58 -7.53
CA GLY A 517 -1.51 -3.29 -7.89
C GLY A 517 -1.65 -2.09 -8.84
N GLU A 518 -0.59 -1.73 -9.55
CA GLU A 518 -0.55 -0.60 -10.48
C GLU A 518 -0.63 -1.08 -11.94
N ALA A 519 -1.47 -0.43 -12.75
CA ALA A 519 -1.56 -0.71 -14.18
C ALA A 519 -0.30 -0.22 -14.89
N ILE A 520 0.44 -1.16 -15.48
CA ILE A 520 1.64 -0.93 -16.29
C ILE A 520 1.34 -1.05 -17.80
N GLY A 521 0.15 -1.54 -18.16
CA GLY A 521 -0.32 -1.53 -19.55
C GLY A 521 -1.81 -1.87 -19.71
N ILE A 522 -2.28 -1.87 -20.96
CA ILE A 522 -3.64 -2.27 -21.35
C ILE A 522 -3.56 -3.52 -22.22
N ASN A 523 -4.22 -4.59 -21.78
CA ASN A 523 -4.28 -5.86 -22.50
C ASN A 523 -4.88 -5.64 -23.89
N SER A 524 -4.13 -5.89 -24.97
CA SER A 524 -4.56 -5.51 -26.32
C SER A 524 -4.62 -6.69 -27.28
N MET A 525 -3.54 -7.48 -27.38
CA MET A 525 -3.42 -8.48 -28.44
C MET A 525 -2.87 -9.81 -27.91
N LYS A 526 -3.36 -10.92 -28.47
CA LYS A 526 -2.72 -12.25 -28.36
C LYS A 526 -2.23 -12.65 -29.75
N VAL A 527 -0.97 -13.08 -29.85
CA VAL A 527 -0.42 -13.62 -31.11
C VAL A 527 -0.49 -15.14 -31.12
N THR A 528 -0.01 -15.78 -30.05
CA THR A 528 -0.10 -17.24 -29.85
C THR A 528 -0.16 -17.56 -28.35
N SER A 529 -0.34 -18.82 -27.97
CA SER A 529 -0.27 -19.22 -26.56
C SER A 529 1.11 -18.90 -25.99
N GLY A 530 1.16 -18.20 -24.85
CA GLY A 530 2.40 -17.75 -24.21
C GLY A 530 3.03 -16.49 -24.84
N ILE A 531 2.38 -15.86 -25.82
CA ILE A 531 2.82 -14.57 -26.38
C ILE A 531 1.62 -13.64 -26.56
N SER A 532 1.50 -12.71 -25.62
CA SER A 532 0.50 -11.65 -25.60
C SER A 532 1.18 -10.28 -25.52
N PHE A 533 0.45 -9.23 -25.90
CA PHE A 533 0.92 -7.86 -25.94
C PHE A 533 -0.04 -6.91 -25.24
N ALA A 534 0.54 -5.96 -24.49
CA ALA A 534 -0.16 -4.87 -23.87
C ALA A 534 0.40 -3.52 -24.32
N ILE A 535 -0.48 -2.52 -24.43
CA ILE A 535 -0.09 -1.14 -24.71
C ILE A 535 0.52 -0.56 -23.43
N PRO A 536 1.76 -0.05 -23.45
CA PRO A 536 2.40 0.52 -22.26
C PRO A 536 1.60 1.66 -21.65
N ILE A 537 1.54 1.74 -20.30
CA ILE A 537 0.74 2.76 -19.61
C ILE A 537 1.27 4.18 -19.83
N ASP A 538 2.53 4.37 -20.22
CA ASP A 538 3.03 5.72 -20.49
C ASP A 538 2.43 6.32 -21.77
N TYR A 539 2.11 5.50 -22.79
CA TYR A 539 1.31 5.97 -23.94
C TYR A 539 -0.10 6.39 -23.52
N VAL A 540 -0.67 5.70 -22.54
CA VAL A 540 -1.98 6.05 -21.97
C VAL A 540 -1.92 7.40 -21.26
N LYS A 541 -0.87 7.67 -20.47
CA LYS A 541 -0.66 8.97 -19.84
C LYS A 541 -0.57 10.09 -20.87
N GLU A 542 0.17 9.87 -21.96
CA GLU A 542 0.23 10.83 -23.07
C GLU A 542 -1.14 11.05 -23.73
N PHE A 543 -1.87 9.96 -24.00
CA PHE A 543 -3.22 10.03 -24.58
C PHE A 543 -4.18 10.83 -23.70
N LEU A 544 -4.17 10.59 -22.39
CA LEU A 544 -4.96 11.34 -21.42
C LEU A 544 -4.55 12.82 -21.33
N ALA A 545 -3.26 13.13 -21.52
CA ALA A 545 -2.76 14.51 -21.53
C ALA A 545 -3.12 15.28 -22.81
N LYS A 546 -3.18 14.60 -23.96
CA LYS A 546 -3.47 15.18 -25.30
C LYS A 546 -4.96 15.40 -25.58
N ARG A 547 -5.84 15.13 -24.61
CA ARG A 547 -7.29 15.29 -24.72
C ARG A 547 -7.68 16.73 -25.06
N THR A 548 -7.99 16.95 -26.33
CA THR A 548 -8.69 18.13 -26.85
C THR A 548 -9.98 17.69 -27.50
N THR A 549 -11.08 18.36 -27.15
CA THR A 549 -12.44 18.05 -27.61
C THR A 549 -12.57 18.23 -29.12
N LYS A 550 -12.39 17.13 -29.88
CA LYS A 550 -13.04 16.79 -31.17
C LYS A 550 -12.28 15.62 -31.81
N SER A 551 -12.83 14.41 -31.73
CA SER A 551 -12.37 13.30 -32.56
C SER A 551 -12.95 13.43 -33.98
N PRO A 552 -12.16 13.23 -35.04
CA PRO A 552 -12.69 13.09 -36.39
C PRO A 552 -13.42 11.75 -36.53
N GLN A 553 -14.60 11.74 -37.15
CA GLN A 553 -15.27 10.50 -37.54
C GLN A 553 -14.46 9.82 -38.63
N VAL A 554 -13.87 8.66 -38.34
CA VAL A 554 -13.24 7.80 -39.33
C VAL A 554 -14.13 6.57 -39.50
N SER A 555 -14.85 6.49 -40.63
CA SER A 555 -15.65 5.31 -40.97
C SER A 555 -14.78 4.22 -41.58
N ARG A 556 -14.86 2.97 -41.11
CA ARG A 556 -14.14 1.81 -41.68
C ARG A 556 -15.09 0.68 -42.05
N ARG A 557 -14.74 -0.13 -43.04
CA ARG A 557 -15.55 -1.29 -43.46
C ARG A 557 -15.29 -2.48 -42.55
N TYR A 558 -16.34 -3.19 -42.12
CA TYR A 558 -16.25 -4.36 -41.24
C TYR A 558 -16.99 -5.58 -41.80
N LEU A 559 -16.53 -6.79 -41.43
CA LEU A 559 -17.16 -8.07 -41.81
C LEU A 559 -17.87 -8.78 -40.65
N GLY A 560 -17.46 -8.51 -39.41
CA GLY A 560 -18.00 -9.14 -38.20
C GLY A 560 -17.58 -10.60 -38.04
N ILE A 561 -16.27 -10.84 -38.09
CA ILE A 561 -15.62 -12.14 -37.90
C ILE A 561 -14.48 -12.02 -36.90
N THR A 562 -14.26 -13.09 -36.14
CA THR A 562 -13.04 -13.28 -35.36
C THR A 562 -12.07 -14.12 -36.18
N MET A 563 -10.85 -13.63 -36.34
CA MET A 563 -9.85 -14.18 -37.24
C MET A 563 -8.67 -14.76 -36.46
N LEU A 564 -8.14 -15.90 -36.91
CA LEU A 564 -6.86 -16.44 -36.48
C LEU A 564 -5.99 -16.67 -37.72
N SER A 565 -4.83 -16.00 -37.79
CA SER A 565 -3.87 -16.22 -38.88
C SER A 565 -3.20 -17.58 -38.72
N LEU A 566 -3.26 -18.39 -39.79
CA LEU A 566 -2.70 -19.74 -39.80
C LEU A 566 -1.21 -19.69 -40.08
N THR A 567 -0.40 -19.86 -39.02
CA THR A 567 1.04 -20.07 -39.11
C THR A 567 1.36 -21.57 -39.31
N PRO A 568 2.57 -21.94 -39.76
CA PRO A 568 2.94 -23.35 -39.92
C PRO A 568 2.73 -24.20 -38.65
N ASN A 569 3.02 -23.63 -37.48
CA ASN A 569 2.83 -24.31 -36.20
C ASN A 569 1.35 -24.52 -35.86
N ILE A 570 0.50 -23.51 -36.12
CA ILE A 570 -0.95 -23.61 -35.91
C ILE A 570 -1.56 -24.62 -36.89
N LEU A 571 -1.13 -24.62 -38.15
CA LEU A 571 -1.55 -25.61 -39.15
C LEU A 571 -1.16 -27.03 -38.73
N MET A 572 0.05 -27.22 -38.20
CA MET A 572 0.49 -28.51 -37.69
C MET A 572 -0.40 -28.99 -36.53
N GLU A 573 -0.70 -28.11 -35.57
CA GLU A 573 -1.56 -28.45 -34.43
C GLU A 573 -3.01 -28.74 -34.86
N LEU A 574 -3.57 -27.96 -35.79
CA LEU A 574 -4.91 -28.18 -36.31
C LEU A 574 -5.02 -29.49 -37.10
N ARG A 575 -3.99 -29.85 -37.90
CA ARG A 575 -3.94 -31.13 -38.63
C ARG A 575 -3.85 -32.34 -37.69
N MET A 576 -3.14 -32.21 -36.57
CA MET A 576 -3.09 -33.25 -35.54
C MET A 576 -4.43 -33.48 -34.86
N ARG A 577 -5.21 -32.41 -34.67
CA ARG A 577 -6.54 -32.47 -34.02
C ARG A 577 -7.66 -32.82 -35.00
N ASN A 578 -7.51 -32.50 -36.28
CA ASN A 578 -8.49 -32.73 -37.33
C ASN A 578 -7.82 -33.33 -38.58
N PRO A 579 -7.79 -34.67 -38.71
CA PRO A 579 -7.20 -35.36 -39.86
C PRO A 579 -7.88 -35.05 -41.19
N GLU A 580 -9.09 -34.47 -41.19
CA GLU A 580 -9.80 -34.08 -42.41
C GLU A 580 -9.41 -32.71 -42.97
N MET A 581 -8.56 -31.96 -42.25
CA MET A 581 -8.06 -30.67 -42.70
C MET A 581 -7.18 -30.84 -43.95
N PRO A 582 -7.42 -30.09 -45.04
CA PRO A 582 -6.64 -30.22 -46.26
C PRO A 582 -5.14 -29.89 -46.06
N THR A 583 -4.26 -30.71 -46.61
CA THR A 583 -2.80 -30.58 -46.47
C THR A 583 -2.18 -29.54 -47.40
N ASP A 584 -2.93 -29.10 -48.41
CA ASP A 584 -2.55 -28.10 -49.41
C ASP A 584 -2.72 -26.65 -48.93
N ILE A 585 -3.27 -26.43 -47.74
CA ILE A 585 -3.36 -25.10 -47.12
C ILE A 585 -2.05 -24.78 -46.41
N GLU A 586 -1.25 -23.89 -47.01
CA GLU A 586 0.00 -23.41 -46.44
C GLU A 586 -0.16 -22.11 -45.62
N HIS A 587 -1.20 -21.34 -45.89
CA HIS A 587 -1.52 -20.05 -45.28
C HIS A 587 -3.02 -19.76 -45.39
N GLY A 588 -3.54 -18.91 -44.52
CA GLY A 588 -4.94 -18.51 -44.53
C GLY A 588 -5.41 -17.93 -43.20
N ILE A 589 -6.69 -17.59 -43.14
CA ILE A 589 -7.32 -17.06 -41.93
C ILE A 589 -8.43 -17.99 -41.48
N LEU A 590 -8.24 -18.63 -40.33
CA LEU A 590 -9.31 -19.39 -39.69
C LEU A 590 -10.34 -18.43 -39.11
N VAL A 591 -11.58 -18.63 -39.52
CA VAL A 591 -12.76 -17.95 -39.00
C VAL A 591 -13.12 -18.63 -37.69
N TRP A 592 -12.70 -18.03 -36.58
CA TRP A 592 -12.93 -18.58 -35.25
C TRP A 592 -14.38 -18.40 -34.80
N LYS A 593 -14.96 -17.25 -35.13
CA LYS A 593 -16.35 -16.90 -34.80
C LYS A 593 -16.90 -15.99 -35.87
N VAL A 594 -18.19 -16.14 -36.17
CA VAL A 594 -18.95 -15.22 -37.03
C VAL A 594 -20.01 -14.55 -36.17
N ILE A 595 -20.08 -13.23 -36.21
CA ILE A 595 -21.09 -12.45 -35.47
C ILE A 595 -22.42 -12.62 -36.19
N ILE A 596 -23.44 -13.13 -35.51
CA ILE A 596 -24.78 -13.32 -36.09
C ILE A 596 -25.32 -11.97 -36.58
N GLY A 597 -25.81 -11.94 -37.83
CA GLY A 597 -26.32 -10.75 -38.49
C GLY A 597 -25.26 -9.79 -39.06
N SER A 598 -23.97 -10.13 -38.98
CA SER A 598 -22.90 -9.39 -39.65
C SER A 598 -22.90 -9.62 -41.17
N PRO A 599 -22.17 -8.79 -41.95
CA PRO A 599 -21.89 -9.08 -43.35
C PRO A 599 -21.44 -10.52 -43.60
N ALA A 600 -20.50 -11.02 -42.80
CA ALA A 600 -19.99 -12.38 -42.96
C ALA A 600 -21.03 -13.45 -42.65
N TYR A 601 -21.88 -13.24 -41.65
CA TYR A 601 -23.00 -14.13 -41.36
C TYR A 601 -23.99 -14.18 -42.52
N ASN A 602 -24.41 -13.01 -43.02
CA ASN A 602 -25.34 -12.89 -44.14
C ASN A 602 -24.73 -13.45 -45.44
N GLY A 603 -23.42 -13.34 -45.59
CA GLY A 603 -22.65 -13.92 -46.69
C GLY A 603 -22.41 -15.43 -46.56
N GLY A 604 -22.88 -16.07 -45.47
CA GLY A 604 -22.82 -17.52 -45.28
C GLY A 604 -21.51 -18.07 -44.73
N LEU A 605 -20.64 -17.20 -44.20
CA LEU A 605 -19.41 -17.59 -43.51
C LEU A 605 -19.76 -18.28 -42.18
N GLN A 606 -19.00 -19.31 -41.82
CA GLN A 606 -19.23 -20.13 -40.62
C GLN A 606 -17.95 -20.25 -39.78
N PRO A 607 -18.08 -20.43 -38.45
CA PRO A 607 -16.95 -20.83 -37.62
C PRO A 607 -16.31 -22.12 -38.15
N GLY A 608 -14.99 -22.15 -38.23
CA GLY A 608 -14.22 -23.25 -38.78
C GLY A 608 -13.84 -23.08 -40.26
N ASP A 609 -14.42 -22.11 -40.97
CA ASP A 609 -14.00 -21.78 -42.35
C ASP A 609 -12.57 -21.23 -42.36
N ILE A 610 -11.80 -21.53 -43.41
CA ILE A 610 -10.47 -20.96 -43.63
C ILE A 610 -10.52 -20.08 -44.86
N VAL A 611 -10.39 -18.77 -44.70
CA VAL A 611 -10.28 -17.82 -45.80
C VAL A 611 -8.89 -17.92 -46.43
N VAL A 612 -8.83 -18.21 -47.72
CA VAL A 612 -7.58 -18.36 -48.48
C VAL A 612 -7.33 -17.20 -49.43
N SER A 613 -8.39 -16.59 -49.97
CA SER A 613 -8.28 -15.41 -50.84
C SER A 613 -9.49 -14.49 -50.73
N ILE A 614 -9.31 -13.20 -51.01
CA ILE A 614 -10.39 -12.21 -51.14
C ILE A 614 -10.16 -11.42 -52.43
N ASN A 615 -11.16 -11.37 -53.31
CA ASN A 615 -11.07 -10.76 -54.65
C ASN A 615 -9.87 -11.28 -55.45
N SER A 616 -9.61 -12.60 -55.35
CA SER A 616 -8.46 -13.27 -55.96
C SER A 616 -7.08 -12.86 -55.40
N ASN A 617 -7.02 -12.04 -54.35
CA ASN A 617 -5.79 -11.74 -53.62
C ASN A 617 -5.60 -12.77 -52.50
N PRO A 618 -4.48 -13.51 -52.46
CA PRO A 618 -4.19 -14.43 -51.36
C PRO A 618 -4.14 -13.71 -50.01
N VAL A 619 -4.73 -14.31 -48.99
CA VAL A 619 -4.75 -13.76 -47.63
C VAL A 619 -3.89 -14.63 -46.73
N ARG A 620 -2.83 -14.05 -46.15
CA ARG A 620 -1.87 -14.76 -45.28
C ARG A 620 -2.03 -14.36 -43.83
N THR A 621 -2.40 -13.12 -43.58
CA THR A 621 -2.52 -12.51 -42.25
C THR A 621 -3.83 -11.75 -42.09
N ALA A 622 -4.25 -11.51 -40.86
CA ALA A 622 -5.45 -10.71 -40.58
C ALA A 622 -5.31 -9.28 -41.13
N SER A 623 -4.09 -8.73 -41.17
CA SER A 623 -3.76 -7.43 -41.76
C SER A 623 -4.10 -7.35 -43.25
N ASP A 624 -3.96 -8.46 -43.99
CA ASP A 624 -4.31 -8.50 -45.41
C ASP A 624 -5.81 -8.31 -45.61
N ILE A 625 -6.64 -8.89 -44.72
CA ILE A 625 -8.11 -8.70 -44.76
C ILE A 625 -8.46 -7.24 -44.45
N TYR A 626 -7.84 -6.63 -43.44
CA TYR A 626 -8.07 -5.21 -43.13
C TYR A 626 -7.68 -4.29 -44.31
N THR A 627 -6.53 -4.54 -44.93
CA THR A 627 -6.06 -3.77 -46.09
C THR A 627 -7.00 -3.92 -47.30
N LEU A 628 -7.49 -5.13 -47.54
CA LEU A 628 -8.44 -5.40 -48.63
C LEU A 628 -9.82 -4.78 -48.36
N LEU A 629 -10.23 -4.71 -47.10
CA LEU A 629 -11.46 -4.02 -46.68
C LEU A 629 -11.37 -2.51 -46.88
N GLU A 630 -10.22 -1.89 -46.61
CA GLU A 630 -10.00 -0.45 -46.83
C GLU A 630 -10.01 -0.10 -48.33
N ASN A 631 -9.46 -0.97 -49.18
CA ASN A 631 -9.29 -0.70 -50.61
C ASN A 631 -10.48 -1.13 -51.49
N THR A 632 -11.45 -1.89 -50.97
CA THR A 632 -12.57 -2.40 -51.77
C THR A 632 -13.85 -1.61 -51.51
N THR A 633 -14.44 -1.04 -52.56
CA THR A 633 -15.67 -0.23 -52.47
C THR A 633 -16.99 -0.99 -52.62
N GLY A 634 -16.98 -2.32 -52.78
CA GLY A 634 -18.20 -3.14 -52.97
C GLY A 634 -18.13 -4.55 -52.37
N ASN A 635 -18.81 -5.50 -53.02
CA ASN A 635 -18.84 -6.90 -52.60
C ASN A 635 -17.44 -7.53 -52.63
N LEU A 636 -17.12 -8.31 -51.59
CA LEU A 636 -15.93 -9.15 -51.52
C LEU A 636 -16.25 -10.55 -51.98
N ARG A 637 -15.50 -11.05 -52.97
CA ARG A 637 -15.47 -12.46 -53.33
C ARG A 637 -14.48 -13.18 -52.44
N VAL A 638 -14.97 -13.87 -51.41
CA VAL A 638 -14.15 -14.54 -50.40
C VAL A 638 -14.07 -16.03 -50.73
N GLU A 639 -12.87 -16.52 -51.02
CA GLU A 639 -12.63 -17.96 -51.18
C GLU A 639 -12.29 -18.57 -49.82
N ILE A 640 -13.01 -19.63 -49.48
CA ILE A 640 -12.88 -20.34 -48.21
C ILE A 640 -12.68 -21.83 -48.42
N VAL A 641 -12.12 -22.47 -47.40
CA VAL A 641 -12.13 -23.92 -47.23
C VAL A 641 -13.03 -24.25 -46.05
N ARG A 642 -14.03 -25.10 -46.28
CA ARG A 642 -14.92 -25.65 -45.24
C ARG A 642 -14.83 -27.17 -45.29
N GLY A 643 -14.21 -27.78 -44.28
CA GLY A 643 -13.86 -29.20 -44.32
C GLY A 643 -12.94 -29.48 -45.52
N ARG A 644 -13.37 -30.35 -46.46
CA ARG A 644 -12.65 -30.66 -47.71
C ARG A 644 -13.10 -29.86 -48.92
N GLN A 645 -14.09 -28.97 -48.78
CA GLN A 645 -14.67 -28.24 -49.90
C GLN A 645 -14.09 -26.83 -49.98
N ARG A 646 -13.74 -26.40 -51.20
CA ARG A 646 -13.44 -25.00 -51.51
C ARG A 646 -14.72 -24.32 -51.99
N LEU A 647 -15.11 -23.25 -51.32
CA LEU A 647 -16.31 -22.47 -51.62
C LEU A 647 -15.92 -21.03 -51.90
N THR A 648 -16.73 -20.35 -52.73
CA THR A 648 -16.62 -18.91 -52.93
C THR A 648 -17.88 -18.26 -52.40
N LEU A 649 -17.72 -17.37 -51.43
CA LEU A 649 -18.79 -16.57 -50.86
C LEU A 649 -18.70 -15.14 -51.37
N THR A 650 -19.84 -14.47 -51.50
CA THR A 650 -19.89 -13.03 -51.79
C THR A 650 -20.41 -12.31 -50.57
N ILE A 651 -19.56 -11.47 -49.98
CA ILE A 651 -19.82 -10.79 -48.71
C ILE A 651 -19.77 -9.28 -48.94
N THR A 652 -20.83 -8.56 -48.61
CA THR A 652 -20.89 -7.09 -48.77
C THR A 652 -20.49 -6.42 -47.45
N PRO A 653 -19.28 -5.82 -47.34
CA PRO A 653 -18.85 -5.18 -46.10
C PRO A 653 -19.74 -3.98 -45.76
N GLU A 654 -20.03 -3.80 -44.48
CA GLU A 654 -20.78 -2.64 -43.99
C GLU A 654 -19.80 -1.56 -43.48
N MET A 655 -20.18 -0.29 -43.60
CA MET A 655 -19.45 0.82 -43.00
C MET A 655 -19.72 0.88 -41.49
N HIS A 656 -18.67 1.12 -40.72
CA HIS A 656 -18.64 1.21 -39.27
C HIS A 656 -18.10 2.55 -38.84
#